data_AF-A0A937VD04-F1
#
_entry.id   AF-A0A937VD04-F1
#
_cell.length_a   1.000
_cell.length_b   1.000
_cell.length_c   1.000
_cell.angle_alpha   90.00
_cell.angle_beta   90.00
_cell.angle_gamma   90.00
#
_symmetry.space_group_name_H-M   'P 1'
#
loop_
_entity.id
_entity.type
_entity.pdbx_description
1 polymer ?
#
loop_
_entity_poly.entity_id
_entity_poly.type
_entity_poly.pdbx_seq_one_letter_code
_entity_poly.pdbx_strand_id
1 'polypeptide(L)'
;MRTVSPSRPSPRPRWSWTCVLPSTIGPTRRTSRRTKPKPPLTPATMVMDVRTSFDDRPNPPYIPENVDGKWRGPLRLRTALALSENIPAIKVTQYAGVKNTLATAHRMGITTLTNEQRYGLSITLGGGEVKLLDMTFAYAIFANGGFLAGTPRAAEEIKPGYRELDPVSILKIVDANGNIVEEYREPEHREVIKPPLAYLISSMLSDNQARFEVIGDALNLPSRRPAAAKTGTTTDWRDNWTVGYTPELVVGVWVGNANNDEMIKSYGSTAAAPIWRQVMEEAYKQVAPFQDIPPHGFAEPPGLERAEVCAVSGLKATPYCPHKVTEVFVQGTVPTETCNVHQPFKIDKTNGKLATPYTPPQDIEERVFEIYPPEAADWLQEAQIPQPPSAYSERGAPGVAGVGSGDVGLVSPTAFSYVRGIVPIIGNARSQNFKLYKLEFGQGLGPTSWMQIGPEHHNQVSNGWLENWDTTGFNGVYTLQLSVVAHSGHWQQARLPVTVDNISPTVKITYPITKEVFYYDKDNPDKLRIQAEATDNAAMGRVEFYLDGQALMTSTVPPYNMLWPIVMTTTVTDTKIIVTETHTIYAIAYDAAGNQQKSEEVMIQVATEPPKPPKKSGWLWREELMVWLDRRDWTWG
;
A
#
# COMPACT_ATOMS: atom_id res chain seq x y z
N MET A 1 -45.37 7.07 54.09
CA MET A 1 -44.49 8.23 53.80
C MET A 1 -43.05 7.89 54.18
N ARG A 2 -42.22 7.54 53.18
CA ARG A 2 -40.76 7.72 53.16
C ARG A 2 -40.40 7.86 51.69
N THR A 3 -40.04 9.08 51.31
CA THR A 3 -39.63 9.49 49.97
C THR A 3 -38.19 9.05 49.73
N VAL A 4 -37.97 8.26 48.67
CA VAL A 4 -36.63 7.94 48.16
C VAL A 4 -36.32 8.95 47.05
N SER A 5 -35.24 9.69 47.22
CA SER A 5 -34.69 10.64 46.24
C SER A 5 -34.16 9.89 45.01
N PRO A 6 -34.37 10.38 43.78
CA PRO A 6 -33.79 9.78 42.59
C PRO A 6 -32.28 10.06 42.54
N SER A 7 -31.48 9.00 42.62
CA SER A 7 -30.05 9.02 42.34
C SER A 7 -29.78 9.55 40.93
N ARG A 8 -28.77 10.43 40.81
CA ARG A 8 -28.28 11.01 39.54
C ARG A 8 -28.03 9.92 38.48
N PRO A 9 -28.30 10.20 37.19
CA PRO A 9 -27.91 9.30 36.10
C PRO A 9 -26.38 9.17 36.05
N SER A 10 -25.90 7.92 35.93
CA SER A 10 -24.49 7.63 35.66
C SER A 10 -24.09 8.20 34.29
N PRO A 11 -22.79 8.49 34.06
CA PRO A 11 -22.33 8.88 32.73
C PRO A 11 -22.59 7.71 31.77
N ARG A 12 -23.25 8.01 30.64
CA ARG A 12 -23.47 7.02 29.58
C ARG A 12 -22.11 6.52 29.06
N PRO A 13 -21.92 5.20 28.90
CA PRO A 13 -20.68 4.66 28.37
C PRO A 13 -20.43 5.15 26.94
N ARG A 14 -19.16 5.36 26.63
CA ARG A 14 -18.61 5.85 25.36
C ARG A 14 -17.89 4.69 24.70
N TRP A 15 -18.15 4.43 23.41
CA TRP A 15 -17.73 3.19 22.73
C TRP A 15 -16.89 3.48 21.47
N SER A 16 -15.89 2.67 21.14
CA SER A 16 -15.02 2.78 19.94
C SER A 16 -15.27 1.67 18.90
N TRP A 17 -15.05 1.92 17.59
CA TRP A 17 -15.57 1.13 16.44
C TRP A 17 -14.48 0.83 15.42
N THR A 18 -13.65 -0.15 15.71
CA THR A 18 -12.51 -0.46 14.83
C THR A 18 -12.97 -1.27 13.62
N CYS A 19 -12.68 -0.80 12.40
CA CYS A 19 -12.86 -1.53 11.14
C CYS A 19 -14.29 -1.97 10.77
N VAL A 20 -15.33 -1.33 11.33
CA VAL A 20 -16.73 -1.71 11.07
C VAL A 20 -17.32 -0.98 9.86
N LEU A 21 -16.85 0.18 9.42
CA LEU A 21 -17.37 0.77 8.16
C LEU A 21 -16.45 0.41 6.99
N PRO A 22 -16.96 -0.19 5.90
CA PRO A 22 -16.19 -0.30 4.66
C PRO A 22 -15.92 1.10 4.14
N SER A 23 -14.65 1.48 4.08
CA SER A 23 -14.20 2.73 3.47
C SER A 23 -14.64 2.78 2.00
N THR A 24 -15.11 3.94 1.56
CA THR A 24 -15.80 4.11 0.27
C THR A 24 -14.97 3.68 -0.93
N ILE A 25 -15.53 2.79 -1.74
CA ILE A 25 -15.14 2.54 -3.11
C ILE A 25 -16.08 3.35 -4.00
N GLY A 26 -15.62 4.41 -4.66
CA GLY A 26 -16.46 5.19 -5.58
C GLY A 26 -15.84 6.51 -6.05
N PRO A 27 -16.30 7.07 -7.18
CA PRO A 27 -15.70 8.26 -7.78
C PRO A 27 -15.88 9.50 -6.91
N THR A 28 -14.78 10.24 -6.71
CA THR A 28 -14.75 11.54 -6.01
C THR A 28 -15.44 12.62 -6.85
N ARG A 29 -16.37 13.40 -6.26
CA ARG A 29 -16.93 14.61 -6.91
C ARG A 29 -15.88 15.72 -7.03
N ARG A 30 -15.90 16.41 -8.17
CA ARG A 30 -15.00 17.52 -8.56
C ARG A 30 -14.94 18.64 -7.52
N THR A 31 -13.75 18.87 -6.95
CA THR A 31 -13.35 20.18 -6.42
C THR A 31 -12.39 20.84 -7.40
N SER A 32 -12.58 22.13 -7.65
CA SER A 32 -11.86 22.94 -8.62
C SER A 32 -10.37 23.12 -8.26
N ARG A 33 -9.53 22.17 -8.65
CA ARG A 33 -8.09 22.33 -8.98
C ARG A 33 -7.74 21.19 -9.95
N ARG A 34 -6.94 21.47 -11.00
CA ARG A 34 -6.50 20.49 -12.01
C ARG A 34 -5.64 19.39 -11.36
N THR A 35 -6.26 18.41 -10.71
CA THR A 35 -5.65 17.12 -10.36
C THR A 35 -6.28 16.05 -11.23
N LYS A 36 -5.46 15.19 -11.85
CA LYS A 36 -5.99 14.02 -12.59
C LYS A 36 -6.95 13.24 -11.67
N PRO A 37 -8.10 12.75 -12.17
CA PRO A 37 -9.00 11.95 -11.36
C PRO A 37 -8.28 10.70 -10.84
N LYS A 38 -8.46 10.40 -9.56
CA LYS A 38 -7.95 9.18 -8.93
C LYS A 38 -8.62 7.95 -9.56
N PRO A 39 -7.90 6.85 -9.87
CA PRO A 39 -8.51 5.63 -10.39
C PRO A 39 -9.55 5.04 -9.42
N PRO A 40 -10.60 4.36 -9.90
CA PRO A 40 -11.54 3.70 -9.00
C PRO A 40 -10.84 2.55 -8.27
N LEU A 41 -11.13 2.41 -6.98
CA LEU A 41 -10.79 1.19 -6.23
C LEU A 41 -11.78 0.08 -6.63
N THR A 42 -11.34 -1.17 -6.61
CA THR A 42 -12.18 -2.34 -6.89
C THR A 42 -11.82 -3.46 -5.91
N PRO A 43 -12.66 -4.51 -5.75
CA PRO A 43 -12.31 -5.64 -4.89
C PRO A 43 -10.98 -6.31 -5.27
N ALA A 44 -10.58 -6.20 -6.55
CA ALA A 44 -9.31 -6.71 -7.05
C ALA A 44 -8.11 -5.80 -6.75
N THR A 45 -8.30 -4.50 -6.48
CA THR A 45 -7.18 -3.56 -6.31
C THR A 45 -6.19 -4.06 -5.27
N MET A 46 -4.92 -4.16 -5.66
CA MET A 46 -3.82 -4.51 -4.76
C MET A 46 -3.50 -3.33 -3.83
N VAL A 47 -3.36 -3.63 -2.55
CA VAL A 47 -2.91 -2.71 -1.49
C VAL A 47 -1.83 -3.43 -0.68
N MET A 48 -0.72 -2.74 -0.39
CA MET A 48 0.36 -3.34 0.39
C MET A 48 0.08 -3.24 1.88
N ASP A 49 0.06 -4.39 2.53
CA ASP A 49 0.10 -4.59 3.97
C ASP A 49 1.55 -4.79 4.44
N VAL A 50 2.26 -3.67 4.58
CA VAL A 50 3.68 -3.58 4.95
C VAL A 50 3.85 -2.45 5.96
N ARG A 51 4.92 -2.47 6.78
CA ARG A 51 5.15 -1.44 7.80
C ARG A 51 5.10 -0.06 7.15
N THR A 52 4.17 0.77 7.60
CA THR A 52 3.89 2.07 6.96
C THR A 52 3.84 3.16 8.02
N SER A 53 4.59 4.24 7.79
CA SER A 53 4.52 5.48 8.57
C SER A 53 3.59 6.44 7.86
N PHE A 54 2.50 6.83 8.52
CA PHE A 54 1.54 7.79 7.98
C PHE A 54 1.80 9.18 8.56
N ASP A 55 1.82 10.19 7.70
CA ASP A 55 1.91 11.60 8.11
C ASP A 55 0.67 12.02 8.93
N ASP A 56 0.90 12.50 10.16
CA ASP A 56 -0.14 13.00 11.08
C ASP A 56 0.24 14.36 11.70
N ARG A 57 0.98 15.20 10.95
CA ARG A 57 1.41 16.51 11.46
C ARG A 57 0.23 17.38 11.95
N PRO A 58 0.38 18.11 13.08
CA PRO A 58 1.62 18.33 13.85
C PRO A 58 2.00 17.22 14.84
N ASN A 59 1.20 16.15 14.97
CA ASN A 59 1.50 15.03 15.85
C ASN A 59 2.68 14.20 15.29
N PRO A 60 3.26 13.31 16.12
CA PRO A 60 4.14 12.26 15.62
C PRO A 60 3.50 11.44 14.50
N PRO A 61 4.31 10.91 13.55
CA PRO A 61 3.79 10.02 12.52
C PRO A 61 2.99 8.87 13.12
N TYR A 62 1.88 8.55 12.47
CA TYR A 62 1.03 7.46 12.89
C TYR A 62 1.55 6.15 12.29
N ILE A 63 2.08 5.26 13.14
CA ILE A 63 2.63 3.96 12.73
C ILE A 63 1.77 2.86 13.35
N PRO A 64 0.68 2.44 12.66
CA PRO A 64 -0.20 1.38 13.13
C PRO A 64 0.45 -0.01 12.96
N GLU A 65 -0.08 -0.98 13.72
CA GLU A 65 0.20 -2.40 13.54
C GLU A 65 -1.09 -3.16 13.25
N ASN A 66 -0.98 -4.31 12.58
CA ASN A 66 -2.09 -5.27 12.50
C ASN A 66 -2.28 -5.94 13.86
N VAL A 67 -3.49 -6.43 14.13
CA VAL A 67 -3.87 -6.99 15.44
C VAL A 67 -3.00 -8.17 15.85
N ASP A 68 -2.55 -8.98 14.88
CA ASP A 68 -1.68 -10.13 15.09
C ASP A 68 -0.19 -9.80 14.97
N GLY A 69 0.16 -8.53 14.74
CA GLY A 69 1.52 -8.08 14.52
C GLY A 69 2.19 -8.79 13.34
N LYS A 70 1.47 -9.01 12.22
CA LYS A 70 2.04 -9.56 10.99
C LYS A 70 1.80 -8.63 9.81
N TRP A 71 2.66 -8.75 8.80
CA TRP A 71 2.62 -7.98 7.56
C TRP A 71 2.54 -8.97 6.40
N ARG A 72 1.43 -8.93 5.66
CA ARG A 72 1.10 -9.92 4.63
C ARG A 72 1.58 -9.53 3.23
N GLY A 73 2.13 -8.33 3.07
CA GLY A 73 2.57 -7.84 1.77
C GLY A 73 1.39 -7.51 0.86
N PRO A 74 1.37 -7.93 -0.41
CA PRO A 74 0.33 -7.57 -1.37
C PRO A 74 -1.00 -8.26 -1.05
N LEU A 75 -2.06 -7.48 -0.81
CA LEU A 75 -3.42 -7.99 -0.64
C LEU A 75 -4.37 -7.34 -1.64
N ARG A 76 -5.34 -8.10 -2.16
CA ARG A 76 -6.50 -7.50 -2.84
C ARG A 76 -7.43 -6.86 -1.80
N LEU A 77 -8.12 -5.77 -2.14
CA LEU A 77 -9.05 -5.11 -1.22
C LEU A 77 -10.12 -6.05 -0.64
N ARG A 78 -10.59 -7.03 -1.42
CA ARG A 78 -11.44 -8.12 -0.92
C ARG A 78 -10.84 -8.80 0.30
N THR A 79 -9.60 -9.27 0.18
CA THR A 79 -8.91 -10.01 1.24
C THR A 79 -8.58 -9.10 2.41
N ALA A 80 -8.06 -7.90 2.15
CA ALA A 80 -7.73 -6.94 3.21
C ALA A 80 -8.96 -6.57 4.07
N LEU A 81 -10.12 -6.32 3.45
CA LEU A 81 -11.37 -6.04 4.17
C LEU A 81 -11.85 -7.26 4.96
N ALA A 82 -11.79 -8.46 4.36
CA ALA A 82 -12.24 -9.71 4.97
C ALA A 82 -11.40 -10.11 6.20
N LEU A 83 -10.08 -9.93 6.12
CA LEU A 83 -9.15 -10.17 7.22
C LEU A 83 -9.12 -9.06 8.27
N SER A 84 -9.70 -7.89 7.96
CA SER A 84 -9.68 -6.70 8.83
C SER A 84 -8.29 -6.08 9.02
N GLU A 85 -7.46 -6.08 7.97
CA GLU A 85 -6.11 -5.54 8.06
C GLU A 85 -6.11 -4.02 8.25
N ASN A 86 -5.37 -3.56 9.26
CA ASN A 86 -5.38 -2.18 9.71
C ASN A 86 -4.69 -1.24 8.70
N ILE A 87 -3.53 -1.64 8.20
CA ILE A 87 -2.69 -0.80 7.32
C ILE A 87 -3.41 -0.56 5.98
N PRO A 88 -3.92 -1.60 5.27
CA PRO A 88 -4.77 -1.41 4.12
C PRO A 88 -5.98 -0.50 4.35
N ALA A 89 -6.70 -0.65 5.47
CA ALA A 89 -7.86 0.20 5.78
C ALA A 89 -7.47 1.69 5.91
N ILE A 90 -6.32 1.97 6.53
CA ILE A 90 -5.77 3.33 6.62
C ILE A 90 -5.37 3.86 5.24
N LYS A 91 -4.72 3.06 4.40
CA LYS A 91 -4.38 3.45 3.02
C LYS A 91 -5.62 3.80 2.21
N VAL A 92 -6.71 3.02 2.33
CA VAL A 92 -7.97 3.35 1.65
C VAL A 92 -8.61 4.63 2.21
N THR A 93 -8.58 4.84 3.52
CA THR A 93 -9.08 6.09 4.13
C THR A 93 -8.25 7.31 3.71
N GLN A 94 -6.94 7.18 3.61
CA GLN A 94 -6.06 8.21 3.07
C GLN A 94 -6.36 8.49 1.58
N TYR A 95 -6.63 7.43 0.80
CA TYR A 95 -7.01 7.54 -0.60
C TYR A 95 -8.34 8.27 -0.80
N ALA A 96 -9.37 7.90 -0.03
CA ALA A 96 -10.69 8.51 -0.07
C ALA A 96 -10.71 9.93 0.54
N GLY A 97 -9.89 10.16 1.57
CA GLY A 97 -9.82 11.37 2.37
C GLY A 97 -10.77 11.33 3.58
N VAL A 98 -10.25 11.69 4.76
CA VAL A 98 -10.97 11.63 6.05
C VAL A 98 -12.33 12.36 6.00
N LYS A 99 -12.38 13.54 5.40
CA LYS A 99 -13.63 14.31 5.26
C LYS A 99 -14.70 13.56 4.45
N ASN A 100 -14.30 12.89 3.37
CA ASN A 100 -15.23 12.12 2.53
C ASN A 100 -15.71 10.86 3.26
N THR A 101 -14.84 10.25 4.07
CA THR A 101 -15.18 9.14 4.96
C THR A 101 -16.24 9.56 5.98
N LEU A 102 -16.03 10.67 6.70
CA LEU A 102 -17.00 11.21 7.66
C LEU A 102 -18.34 11.57 7.01
N ALA A 103 -18.31 12.29 5.87
CA ALA A 103 -19.53 12.64 5.14
C ALA A 103 -20.31 11.41 4.67
N THR A 104 -19.63 10.30 4.37
CA THR A 104 -20.31 9.04 4.03
C THR A 104 -20.90 8.39 5.26
N ALA A 105 -20.15 8.31 6.37
CA ALA A 105 -20.65 7.79 7.63
C ALA A 105 -21.93 8.53 8.10
N HIS A 106 -21.96 9.86 7.98
CA HIS A 106 -23.14 10.66 8.34
C HIS A 106 -24.36 10.37 7.48
N ARG A 107 -24.19 10.29 6.16
CA ARG A 107 -25.28 9.90 5.23
C ARG A 107 -25.78 8.49 5.49
N MET A 108 -24.90 7.58 5.90
CA MET A 108 -25.25 6.22 6.27
C MET A 108 -25.92 6.11 7.65
N GLY A 109 -25.92 7.19 8.45
CA GLY A 109 -26.68 7.27 9.69
C GLY A 109 -25.87 7.35 10.97
N ILE A 110 -24.57 7.56 10.90
CA ILE A 110 -23.75 7.84 12.08
C ILE A 110 -23.97 9.28 12.54
N THR A 111 -24.52 9.45 13.75
CA THR A 111 -24.93 10.77 14.28
C THR A 111 -23.93 11.44 15.23
N THR A 112 -22.90 10.72 15.66
CA THR A 112 -22.04 11.09 16.80
C THR A 112 -20.71 11.75 16.41
N LEU A 113 -20.22 11.52 15.18
CA LEU A 113 -18.91 12.00 14.70
C LEU A 113 -18.90 13.49 14.34
N THR A 114 -19.26 14.35 15.29
CA THR A 114 -19.67 15.74 15.03
C THR A 114 -18.54 16.76 15.01
N ASN A 115 -17.36 16.46 15.59
CA ASN A 115 -16.19 17.34 15.59
C ASN A 115 -15.20 16.89 14.51
N GLU A 116 -15.47 17.25 13.25
CA GLU A 116 -14.66 16.82 12.10
C GLU A 116 -13.17 17.12 12.26
N GLN A 117 -12.82 18.24 12.92
CA GLN A 117 -11.43 18.66 13.12
C GLN A 117 -10.64 17.73 14.05
N ARG A 118 -11.33 16.91 14.86
CA ARG A 118 -10.70 15.95 15.78
C ARG A 118 -10.28 14.65 15.10
N TYR A 119 -10.82 14.33 13.93
CA TYR A 119 -10.64 13.02 13.32
C TYR A 119 -9.50 13.03 12.30
N GLY A 120 -8.54 12.12 12.48
CA GLY A 120 -7.47 11.82 11.54
C GLY A 120 -7.67 10.44 10.88
N LEU A 121 -6.59 9.89 10.36
CA LEU A 121 -6.59 8.56 9.70
C LEU A 121 -7.05 7.43 10.62
N SER A 122 -6.84 7.57 11.94
CA SER A 122 -7.28 6.62 12.96
C SER A 122 -8.80 6.41 13.03
N ILE A 123 -9.61 7.28 12.38
CA ILE A 123 -11.07 7.09 12.34
C ILE A 123 -11.46 5.73 11.74
N THR A 124 -10.68 5.22 10.78
CA THR A 124 -10.94 3.91 10.16
C THR A 124 -10.66 2.75 11.11
N LEU A 125 -9.86 2.98 12.14
CA LEU A 125 -9.57 2.03 13.20
C LEU A 125 -10.31 2.39 14.49
N GLY A 126 -11.44 3.10 14.40
CA GLY A 126 -12.30 3.35 15.57
C GLY A 126 -11.89 4.54 16.44
N GLY A 127 -11.08 5.48 15.91
CA GLY A 127 -10.72 6.72 16.60
C GLY A 127 -11.88 7.69 16.91
N GLY A 128 -13.13 7.32 16.62
CA GLY A 128 -14.32 8.10 16.95
C GLY A 128 -15.44 7.22 17.50
N GLU A 129 -16.23 7.76 18.42
CA GLU A 129 -17.31 7.05 19.12
C GLU A 129 -18.64 7.15 18.37
N VAL A 130 -19.42 6.08 18.33
CA VAL A 130 -20.76 5.98 17.72
C VAL A 130 -21.77 5.26 18.61
N LYS A 131 -22.97 4.97 18.11
CA LYS A 131 -24.01 4.22 18.84
C LYS A 131 -24.25 2.87 18.15
N LEU A 132 -24.58 1.83 18.92
CA LEU A 132 -24.76 0.48 18.38
C LEU A 132 -25.92 0.48 17.37
N LEU A 133 -26.98 1.20 17.71
CA LEU A 133 -28.13 1.39 16.84
C LEU A 133 -27.75 2.11 15.54
N ASP A 134 -26.96 3.18 15.60
CA ASP A 134 -26.51 3.93 14.41
C ASP A 134 -25.68 3.03 13.49
N MET A 135 -24.75 2.25 14.06
CA MET A 135 -23.91 1.34 13.28
C MET A 135 -24.72 0.19 12.66
N THR A 136 -25.63 -0.40 13.42
CA THR A 136 -26.53 -1.47 12.93
C THR A 136 -27.42 -0.95 11.80
N PHE A 137 -27.93 0.27 11.94
CA PHE A 137 -28.76 0.90 10.91
C PHE A 137 -27.96 1.25 9.65
N ALA A 138 -26.71 1.70 9.79
CA ALA A 138 -25.81 1.93 8.66
C ALA A 138 -25.54 0.64 7.86
N TYR A 139 -25.47 -0.51 8.53
CA TYR A 139 -25.31 -1.82 7.89
C TYR A 139 -26.58 -2.29 7.15
N ALA A 140 -27.76 -1.89 7.61
CA ALA A 140 -29.01 -2.19 6.92
C ALA A 140 -29.05 -1.61 5.50
N ILE A 141 -28.30 -0.54 5.23
CA ILE A 141 -28.15 0.01 3.87
C ILE A 141 -27.54 -1.04 2.93
N PHE A 142 -26.54 -1.80 3.37
CA PHE A 142 -25.93 -2.83 2.53
C PHE A 142 -26.83 -4.05 2.36
N ALA A 143 -27.54 -4.46 3.43
CA ALA A 143 -28.55 -5.51 3.36
C ALA A 143 -29.66 -5.17 2.35
N ASN A 144 -30.09 -3.90 2.35
CA ASN A 144 -31.11 -3.35 1.46
C ASN A 144 -30.56 -2.87 0.11
N GLY A 145 -29.42 -3.41 -0.37
CA GLY A 145 -28.92 -3.11 -1.71
C GLY A 145 -28.56 -1.64 -1.97
N GLY A 146 -28.19 -0.89 -0.93
CA GLY A 146 -27.77 0.52 -1.01
C GLY A 146 -28.80 1.54 -0.53
N PHE A 147 -29.99 1.09 -0.11
CA PHE A 147 -31.08 1.96 0.31
C PHE A 147 -31.20 2.07 1.83
N LEU A 148 -31.23 3.29 2.33
CA LEU A 148 -31.68 3.59 3.69
C LEU A 148 -33.20 3.48 3.72
N ALA A 149 -33.74 2.71 4.65
CA ALA A 149 -35.18 2.47 4.81
C ALA A 149 -35.63 2.86 6.23
N GLY A 150 -36.72 3.64 6.35
CA GLY A 150 -37.21 4.08 7.66
C GLY A 150 -38.29 5.15 7.57
N THR A 151 -38.47 5.91 8.66
CA THR A 151 -39.42 7.03 8.73
C THR A 151 -38.69 8.37 8.62
N PRO A 152 -39.26 9.41 7.97
CA PRO A 152 -38.66 10.74 7.92
C PRO A 152 -38.36 11.30 9.30
N ARG A 153 -37.19 11.91 9.43
CA ARG A 153 -36.85 12.70 10.62
C ARG A 153 -37.63 14.01 10.62
N ALA A 154 -37.96 14.50 11.82
CA ALA A 154 -38.56 15.82 11.98
C ALA A 154 -37.66 16.88 11.33
N ALA A 155 -38.26 17.83 10.60
CA ALA A 155 -37.54 18.78 9.75
C ALA A 155 -36.49 19.60 10.54
N GLU A 156 -36.78 19.88 11.80
CA GLU A 156 -35.93 20.64 12.72
C GLU A 156 -34.70 19.84 13.17
N GLU A 157 -34.73 18.50 13.05
CA GLU A 157 -33.64 17.61 13.43
C GLU A 157 -32.76 17.16 12.26
N ILE A 158 -33.14 17.52 11.03
CA ILE A 158 -32.39 17.21 9.82
C ILE A 158 -31.16 18.12 9.77
N LYS A 159 -29.98 17.51 9.88
CA LYS A 159 -28.71 18.20 9.66
C LYS A 159 -28.25 17.96 8.22
N PRO A 160 -27.89 19.00 7.45
CA PRO A 160 -27.38 18.82 6.10
C PRO A 160 -26.20 17.83 6.06
N GLY A 161 -26.29 16.83 5.18
CA GLY A 161 -25.25 15.79 5.02
C GLY A 161 -25.37 14.60 5.99
N TYR A 162 -26.35 14.58 6.89
CA TYR A 162 -26.65 13.44 7.78
C TYR A 162 -27.84 12.63 7.23
N ARG A 163 -28.13 11.48 7.84
CA ARG A 163 -29.31 10.67 7.50
C ARG A 163 -30.62 11.46 7.59
N GLU A 164 -31.52 11.15 6.67
CA GLU A 164 -32.86 11.75 6.56
C GLU A 164 -33.95 10.85 7.15
N LEU A 165 -33.65 9.57 7.38
CA LEU A 165 -34.60 8.59 7.92
C LEU A 165 -34.10 8.01 9.24
N ASP A 166 -35.02 7.69 10.15
CA ASP A 166 -34.76 6.99 11.41
C ASP A 166 -35.31 5.55 11.37
N PRO A 167 -34.70 4.62 12.13
CA PRO A 167 -35.23 3.27 12.29
C PRO A 167 -36.56 3.31 13.05
N VAL A 168 -37.46 2.38 12.72
CA VAL A 168 -38.81 2.33 13.29
C VAL A 168 -38.90 1.22 14.33
N SER A 169 -39.35 1.56 15.54
CA SER A 169 -39.60 0.60 16.63
C SER A 169 -41.07 0.51 17.04
N ILE A 170 -41.90 1.48 16.64
CA ILE A 170 -43.33 1.52 16.94
C ILE A 170 -44.07 1.34 15.61
N LEU A 171 -44.78 0.22 15.47
CA LEU A 171 -45.51 -0.08 14.22
C LEU A 171 -46.93 0.48 14.22
N LYS A 172 -47.57 0.53 15.40
CA LYS A 172 -48.95 0.99 15.53
C LYS A 172 -49.24 1.47 16.94
N ILE A 173 -49.93 2.59 17.05
CA ILE A 173 -50.47 3.14 18.29
C ILE A 173 -52.00 3.16 18.14
N VAL A 174 -52.70 2.56 19.10
CA VAL A 174 -54.16 2.56 19.17
C VAL A 174 -54.62 3.17 20.50
N ASP A 175 -55.73 3.90 20.47
CA ASP A 175 -56.37 4.40 21.68
C ASP A 175 -57.19 3.30 22.40
N ALA A 176 -57.74 3.61 23.57
CA ALA A 176 -58.54 2.67 24.37
C ALA A 176 -59.85 2.23 23.68
N ASN A 177 -60.33 2.98 22.68
CA ASN A 177 -61.52 2.65 21.90
C ASN A 177 -61.17 1.82 20.65
N GLY A 178 -59.89 1.54 20.40
CA GLY A 178 -59.40 0.83 19.23
C GLY A 178 -59.19 1.70 17.99
N ASN A 179 -59.27 3.03 18.12
CA ASN A 179 -58.96 3.93 17.01
C ASN A 179 -57.45 3.98 16.79
N ILE A 180 -57.03 4.00 15.51
CA ILE A 180 -55.63 4.12 15.13
C ILE A 180 -55.19 5.58 15.33
N VAL A 181 -54.20 5.79 16.19
CA VAL A 181 -53.56 7.10 16.42
C VAL A 181 -52.40 7.29 15.44
N GLU A 182 -51.59 6.24 15.26
CA GLU A 182 -50.45 6.21 14.36
C GLU A 182 -50.26 4.79 13.86
N GLU A 183 -49.90 4.63 12.59
CA GLU A 183 -49.61 3.32 12.01
C GLU A 183 -48.52 3.47 10.96
N TYR A 184 -47.40 2.80 11.20
CA TYR A 184 -46.33 2.63 10.23
C TYR A 184 -46.73 1.53 9.25
N ARG A 185 -46.84 1.89 7.97
CA ARG A 185 -47.29 0.96 6.92
C ARG A 185 -46.11 0.48 6.08
N GLU A 186 -45.43 1.41 5.44
CA GLU A 186 -44.31 1.13 4.54
C GLU A 186 -43.14 2.06 4.83
N PRO A 187 -41.89 1.58 4.72
CA PRO A 187 -40.70 2.42 4.80
C PRO A 187 -40.66 3.44 3.67
N GLU A 188 -40.16 4.64 3.98
CA GLU A 188 -39.55 5.46 2.96
C GLU A 188 -38.17 4.94 2.63
N HIS A 189 -37.77 5.13 1.37
CA HIS A 189 -36.44 4.75 0.88
C HIS A 189 -35.65 5.96 0.41
N ARG A 190 -34.35 5.96 0.68
CA ARG A 190 -33.36 6.89 0.11
C ARG A 190 -32.17 6.09 -0.40
N GLU A 191 -31.79 6.31 -1.66
CA GLU A 191 -30.54 5.74 -2.18
C GLU A 191 -29.35 6.47 -1.54
N VAL A 192 -28.58 5.77 -0.70
CA VAL A 192 -27.39 6.32 -0.05
C VAL A 192 -26.12 5.81 -0.72
N ILE A 193 -26.14 4.56 -1.15
CA ILE A 193 -25.05 3.88 -1.85
C ILE A 193 -25.61 3.29 -3.15
N LYS A 194 -24.85 3.42 -4.24
CA LYS A 194 -25.27 2.82 -5.52
C LYS A 194 -25.36 1.30 -5.39
N PRO A 195 -26.41 0.65 -5.91
CA PRO A 195 -26.61 -0.79 -5.72
C PRO A 195 -25.40 -1.67 -6.11
N PRO A 196 -24.70 -1.44 -7.24
CA PRO A 196 -23.49 -2.20 -7.58
C PRO A 196 -22.42 -2.10 -6.48
N LEU A 197 -22.21 -0.92 -5.88
CA LEU A 197 -21.23 -0.74 -4.81
C LEU A 197 -21.65 -1.45 -3.52
N ALA A 198 -22.93 -1.38 -3.16
CA ALA A 198 -23.45 -2.11 -2.00
C ALA A 198 -23.26 -3.62 -2.17
N TYR A 199 -23.51 -4.15 -3.38
CA TYR A 199 -23.25 -5.56 -3.70
C TYR A 199 -21.77 -5.93 -3.58
N LEU A 200 -20.85 -5.09 -4.06
CA LEU A 200 -19.40 -5.37 -3.91
C LEU A 200 -18.98 -5.48 -2.44
N ILE A 201 -19.47 -4.59 -1.57
CA ILE A 201 -19.22 -4.68 -0.12
C ILE A 201 -19.76 -5.99 0.44
N SER A 202 -21.03 -6.31 0.17
CA SER A 202 -21.65 -7.55 0.64
C SER A 202 -20.90 -8.77 0.13
N SER A 203 -20.46 -8.78 -1.14
CA SER A 203 -19.69 -9.86 -1.74
C SER A 203 -18.33 -10.07 -1.08
N MET A 204 -17.65 -9.01 -0.65
CA MET A 204 -16.37 -9.10 0.08
C MET A 204 -16.60 -9.56 1.53
N LEU A 205 -17.59 -9.01 2.23
CA LEU A 205 -17.88 -9.33 3.64
C LEU A 205 -18.48 -10.74 3.83
N SER A 206 -19.09 -11.30 2.79
CA SER A 206 -19.64 -12.67 2.79
C SER A 206 -18.65 -13.74 2.32
N ASP A 207 -17.40 -13.37 2.05
CA ASP A 207 -16.38 -14.29 1.56
C ASP A 207 -15.71 -15.07 2.70
N ASN A 208 -16.21 -16.28 2.94
CA ASN A 208 -15.71 -17.16 4.00
C ASN A 208 -14.26 -17.58 3.79
N GLN A 209 -13.82 -17.72 2.53
CA GLN A 209 -12.44 -18.12 2.23
C GLN A 209 -11.48 -16.97 2.51
N ALA A 210 -11.84 -15.75 2.09
CA ALA A 210 -11.01 -14.57 2.30
C ALA A 210 -10.82 -14.22 3.78
N ARG A 211 -11.80 -14.48 4.66
CA ARG A 211 -11.71 -14.17 6.10
C ARG A 211 -11.07 -15.28 6.95
N PHE A 212 -10.83 -16.47 6.40
CA PHE A 212 -10.52 -17.67 7.18
C PHE A 212 -9.21 -17.55 7.99
N GLU A 213 -8.17 -16.95 7.42
CA GLU A 213 -6.83 -16.90 8.04
C GLU A 213 -6.82 -16.24 9.42
N VAL A 214 -7.55 -15.13 9.60
CA VAL A 214 -7.58 -14.35 10.84
C VAL A 214 -8.88 -14.56 11.64
N ILE A 215 -10.02 -14.69 10.97
CA ILE A 215 -11.34 -14.74 11.62
C ILE A 215 -11.84 -16.19 11.82
N GLY A 216 -11.35 -17.13 11.01
CA GLY A 216 -11.81 -18.51 11.01
C GLY A 216 -13.32 -18.64 10.72
N ASP A 217 -13.97 -19.58 11.39
CA ASP A 217 -15.40 -19.88 11.22
C ASP A 217 -16.34 -19.03 12.10
N ALA A 218 -15.81 -18.04 12.83
CA ALA A 218 -16.58 -17.27 13.82
C ALA A 218 -17.81 -16.56 13.23
N LEU A 219 -17.74 -16.17 11.95
CA LEU A 219 -18.81 -15.47 11.24
C LEU A 219 -19.62 -16.39 10.31
N ASN A 220 -19.30 -17.69 10.24
CA ASN A 220 -19.97 -18.64 9.35
C ASN A 220 -21.28 -19.10 10.00
N LEU A 221 -22.41 -18.91 9.29
CA LEU A 221 -23.71 -19.42 9.73
C LEU A 221 -23.89 -20.90 9.33
N PRO A 222 -24.73 -21.67 10.06
CA PRO A 222 -25.08 -23.04 9.71
C PRO A 222 -25.70 -23.17 8.33
N SER A 223 -25.70 -24.42 7.81
CA SER A 223 -26.20 -24.74 6.47
C SER A 223 -25.53 -23.93 5.35
N ARG A 224 -24.36 -23.34 5.63
CA ARG A 224 -23.63 -22.42 4.75
C ARG A 224 -24.49 -21.23 4.29
N ARG A 225 -25.41 -20.75 5.14
CA ARG A 225 -26.19 -19.55 4.83
C ARG A 225 -25.25 -18.36 4.57
N PRO A 226 -25.29 -17.74 3.37
CA PRO A 226 -24.45 -16.58 3.09
C PRO A 226 -24.79 -15.44 4.04
N ALA A 227 -23.78 -14.89 4.71
CA ALA A 227 -23.93 -13.72 5.56
C ALA A 227 -22.70 -12.82 5.42
N ALA A 228 -22.95 -11.54 5.19
CA ALA A 228 -21.92 -10.51 5.19
C ALA A 228 -21.73 -10.04 6.63
N ALA A 229 -20.53 -10.12 7.16
CA ALA A 229 -20.28 -9.74 8.55
C ALA A 229 -18.88 -9.20 8.75
N LYS A 230 -18.74 -8.37 9.78
CA LYS A 230 -17.49 -7.73 10.12
C LYS A 230 -17.30 -7.67 11.64
N THR A 231 -16.13 -8.09 12.09
CA THR A 231 -15.67 -7.93 13.47
C THR A 231 -15.05 -6.56 13.70
N GLY A 232 -15.05 -6.11 14.95
CA GLY A 232 -14.26 -4.96 15.41
C GLY A 232 -13.67 -5.24 16.78
N THR A 233 -12.44 -4.79 17.01
CA THR A 233 -11.69 -4.95 18.27
C THR A 233 -10.96 -3.64 18.53
N THR A 234 -11.12 -3.01 19.69
CA THR A 234 -10.34 -1.81 20.01
C THR A 234 -8.91 -2.16 20.41
N THR A 235 -7.96 -1.28 20.12
CA THR A 235 -6.54 -1.46 20.42
C THR A 235 -6.25 -1.59 21.92
N ASP A 236 -7.15 -1.11 22.78
CA ASP A 236 -7.06 -1.17 24.24
C ASP A 236 -7.99 -2.23 24.86
N TRP A 237 -8.51 -3.16 24.04
CA TRP A 237 -9.35 -4.29 24.44
C TRP A 237 -10.57 -3.90 25.31
N ARG A 238 -11.12 -2.71 25.12
CA ARG A 238 -12.33 -2.23 25.81
C ARG A 238 -13.62 -2.64 25.12
N ASP A 239 -13.62 -2.64 23.79
CA ASP A 239 -14.81 -2.94 22.99
C ASP A 239 -14.55 -4.03 21.96
N ASN A 240 -15.47 -4.99 21.91
CA ASN A 240 -15.57 -6.00 20.88
C ASN A 240 -16.91 -5.87 20.15
N TRP A 241 -16.86 -5.84 18.83
CA TRP A 241 -18.01 -5.67 17.95
C TRP A 241 -18.14 -6.82 16.98
N THR A 242 -19.38 -7.14 16.62
CA THR A 242 -19.69 -7.85 15.38
C THR A 242 -20.98 -7.28 14.83
N VAL A 243 -20.92 -6.79 13.60
CA VAL A 243 -22.12 -6.38 12.86
C VAL A 243 -22.17 -7.21 11.59
N GLY A 244 -23.31 -7.84 11.35
CA GLY A 244 -23.47 -8.73 10.21
C GLY A 244 -24.92 -8.87 9.81
N TYR A 245 -25.11 -9.27 8.56
CA TYR A 245 -26.39 -9.25 7.90
C TYR A 245 -26.51 -10.32 6.82
N THR A 246 -27.75 -10.70 6.60
CA THR A 246 -28.29 -11.40 5.44
C THR A 246 -29.20 -10.42 4.68
N PRO A 247 -29.83 -10.81 3.56
CA PRO A 247 -30.79 -9.92 2.90
C PRO A 247 -32.04 -9.62 3.76
N GLU A 248 -32.37 -10.45 4.75
CA GLU A 248 -33.56 -10.28 5.59
C GLU A 248 -33.31 -9.59 6.94
N LEU A 249 -32.10 -9.73 7.49
CA LEU A 249 -31.83 -9.40 8.89
C LEU A 249 -30.43 -8.81 9.06
N VAL A 250 -30.34 -7.74 9.87
CA VAL A 250 -29.09 -7.15 10.33
C VAL A 250 -29.03 -7.25 11.85
N VAL A 251 -27.91 -7.75 12.38
CA VAL A 251 -27.65 -7.86 13.82
C VAL A 251 -26.33 -7.17 14.13
N GLY A 252 -26.35 -6.26 15.09
CA GLY A 252 -25.17 -5.68 15.70
C GLY A 252 -25.02 -6.14 17.14
N VAL A 253 -23.83 -6.60 17.50
CA VAL A 253 -23.45 -7.04 18.85
C VAL A 253 -22.26 -6.24 19.32
N TRP A 254 -22.35 -5.79 20.57
CA TRP A 254 -21.25 -5.18 21.30
C TRP A 254 -21.03 -5.93 22.61
N VAL A 255 -19.76 -6.10 22.96
CA VAL A 255 -19.32 -6.68 24.24
C VAL A 255 -18.21 -5.80 24.80
N GLY A 256 -18.34 -5.45 26.08
CA GLY A 256 -17.37 -4.66 26.82
C GLY A 256 -17.83 -4.41 28.26
N ASN A 257 -16.96 -3.80 29.06
CA ASN A 257 -17.32 -3.45 30.44
C ASN A 257 -18.09 -2.13 30.46
N ALA A 258 -19.26 -2.12 31.11
CA ALA A 258 -20.12 -0.92 31.16
C ALA A 258 -19.48 0.28 31.87
N ASN A 259 -18.43 0.05 32.67
CA ASN A 259 -17.64 1.08 33.33
C ASN A 259 -16.43 1.54 32.48
N ASN A 260 -16.30 1.05 31.24
CA ASN A 260 -15.21 1.32 30.31
C ASN A 260 -13.85 0.74 30.72
N ASP A 261 -13.78 -0.19 31.68
CA ASP A 261 -12.53 -0.88 31.98
C ASP A 261 -12.12 -1.83 30.84
N GLU A 262 -10.82 -2.05 30.68
CA GLU A 262 -10.28 -3.04 29.74
C GLU A 262 -10.86 -4.44 30.04
N MET A 263 -11.26 -5.17 29.00
CA MET A 263 -11.65 -6.58 29.13
C MET A 263 -10.43 -7.47 29.27
N ILE A 264 -10.62 -8.75 29.63
CA ILE A 264 -9.60 -9.75 29.33
C ILE A 264 -9.25 -9.67 27.83
N LYS A 265 -7.95 -9.69 27.50
CA LYS A 265 -7.44 -9.53 26.13
C LYS A 265 -8.15 -10.49 25.17
N SER A 266 -9.18 -9.98 24.52
CA SER A 266 -10.12 -10.73 23.70
C SER A 266 -10.40 -9.97 22.42
N TYR A 267 -10.76 -10.71 21.38
CA TYR A 267 -10.99 -10.17 20.04
C TYR A 267 -12.48 -10.20 19.69
N GLY A 268 -12.89 -9.35 18.75
CA GLY A 268 -14.26 -9.33 18.23
C GLY A 268 -14.71 -10.71 17.73
N SER A 269 -13.80 -11.48 17.12
CA SER A 269 -14.03 -12.86 16.67
C SER A 269 -14.26 -13.87 17.80
N THR A 270 -13.74 -13.61 19.00
CA THR A 270 -13.85 -14.51 20.16
C THR A 270 -14.92 -14.10 21.17
N ALA A 271 -15.37 -12.85 21.13
CA ALA A 271 -16.33 -12.30 22.09
C ALA A 271 -17.69 -11.96 21.45
N ALA A 272 -17.73 -11.03 20.51
CA ALA A 272 -18.98 -10.55 19.91
C ALA A 272 -19.50 -11.48 18.80
N ALA A 273 -18.60 -12.07 18.00
CA ALA A 273 -18.99 -12.91 16.86
C ALA A 273 -19.76 -14.19 17.24
N PRO A 274 -19.40 -14.93 18.32
CA PRO A 274 -20.19 -16.08 18.75
C PRO A 274 -21.62 -15.71 19.16
N ILE A 275 -21.79 -14.58 19.85
CA ILE A 275 -23.12 -14.06 20.23
C ILE A 275 -23.90 -13.67 18.98
N TRP A 276 -23.28 -12.94 18.06
CA TRP A 276 -23.90 -12.56 16.78
C TRP A 276 -24.38 -13.80 16.01
N ARG A 277 -23.51 -14.80 15.89
CA ARG A 277 -23.82 -16.06 15.20
C ARG A 277 -25.00 -16.76 15.86
N GLN A 278 -25.01 -16.89 17.19
CA GLN A 278 -26.11 -17.52 17.90
C GLN A 278 -27.43 -16.75 17.71
N VAL A 279 -27.42 -15.42 17.77
CA VAL A 279 -28.62 -14.60 17.53
C VAL A 279 -29.15 -14.80 16.11
N MET A 280 -28.28 -14.77 15.10
CA MET A 280 -28.66 -15.04 13.71
C MET A 280 -29.24 -16.45 13.54
N GLU A 281 -28.59 -17.45 14.13
CA GLU A 281 -29.06 -18.84 14.10
C GLU A 281 -30.44 -19.00 14.73
N GLU A 282 -30.64 -18.45 15.92
CA GLU A 282 -31.92 -18.55 16.61
C GLU A 282 -33.01 -17.72 15.94
N ALA A 283 -32.67 -16.58 15.30
CA ALA A 283 -33.63 -15.83 14.49
C ALA A 283 -34.19 -16.68 13.35
N TYR A 284 -33.34 -17.34 12.57
CA TYR A 284 -33.78 -18.20 11.47
C TYR A 284 -34.46 -19.50 11.91
N LYS A 285 -34.22 -19.97 13.15
CA LYS A 285 -34.88 -21.15 13.71
C LYS A 285 -36.23 -20.84 14.35
N GLN A 286 -36.36 -19.69 15.04
CA GLN A 286 -37.45 -19.46 15.99
C GLN A 286 -38.34 -18.25 15.69
N VAL A 287 -37.90 -17.30 14.86
CA VAL A 287 -38.61 -16.03 14.67
C VAL A 287 -39.45 -16.11 13.40
N ALA A 288 -40.78 -16.13 13.55
CA ALA A 288 -41.73 -16.41 12.46
C ALA A 288 -41.49 -15.64 11.14
N PRO A 289 -41.16 -14.32 11.14
CA PRO A 289 -40.80 -13.61 9.91
C PRO A 289 -39.59 -14.16 9.13
N PHE A 290 -38.69 -14.89 9.79
CA PHE A 290 -37.44 -15.40 9.22
C PHE A 290 -37.41 -16.93 9.11
N GLN A 291 -38.33 -17.62 9.78
CA GLN A 291 -38.52 -19.06 9.67
C GLN A 291 -38.84 -19.45 8.23
N ASP A 292 -38.40 -20.65 7.84
CA ASP A 292 -38.63 -21.25 6.53
C ASP A 292 -38.07 -20.49 5.32
N ILE A 293 -37.38 -19.35 5.51
CA ILE A 293 -36.65 -18.67 4.44
C ILE A 293 -35.42 -19.52 4.09
N PRO A 294 -35.32 -20.09 2.88
CA PRO A 294 -34.17 -20.90 2.51
C PRO A 294 -32.88 -20.06 2.51
N PRO A 295 -31.70 -20.64 2.78
CA PRO A 295 -30.44 -19.94 2.60
C PRO A 295 -30.28 -19.41 1.18
N HIS A 296 -30.15 -18.09 1.01
CA HIS A 296 -29.82 -17.45 -0.26
C HIS A 296 -28.84 -16.30 -0.08
N GLY A 297 -28.16 -15.93 -1.17
CA GLY A 297 -27.23 -14.82 -1.21
C GLY A 297 -27.91 -13.47 -1.46
N PHE A 298 -27.08 -12.45 -1.65
CA PHE A 298 -27.49 -11.11 -2.04
C PHE A 298 -27.88 -11.06 -3.52
N ALA A 299 -28.96 -10.36 -3.85
CA ALA A 299 -29.38 -10.15 -5.24
C ALA A 299 -28.33 -9.32 -5.99
N GLU A 300 -27.89 -9.81 -7.16
CA GLU A 300 -26.92 -9.11 -8.01
C GLU A 300 -27.63 -8.00 -8.81
N PRO A 301 -27.32 -6.71 -8.59
CA PRO A 301 -27.94 -5.61 -9.34
C PRO A 301 -27.38 -5.51 -10.77
N PRO A 302 -28.10 -4.88 -11.71
CA PRO A 302 -27.55 -4.57 -13.02
C PRO A 302 -26.35 -3.62 -12.91
N GLY A 303 -25.50 -3.60 -13.94
CA GLY A 303 -24.30 -2.74 -13.95
C GLY A 303 -23.06 -3.37 -13.31
N LEU A 304 -23.08 -4.69 -13.09
CA LEU A 304 -21.92 -5.48 -12.70
C LEU A 304 -21.35 -6.25 -13.89
N GLU A 305 -20.06 -6.55 -13.83
CA GLU A 305 -19.35 -7.43 -14.76
C GLU A 305 -18.33 -8.29 -14.00
N ARG A 306 -17.96 -9.45 -14.56
CA ARG A 306 -16.96 -10.35 -13.98
C ARG A 306 -15.78 -10.46 -14.91
N ALA A 307 -14.57 -10.41 -14.36
CA ALA A 307 -13.34 -10.56 -15.12
C ALA A 307 -12.31 -11.42 -14.37
N GLU A 308 -11.54 -12.20 -15.13
CA GLU A 308 -10.39 -12.93 -14.61
C GLU A 308 -9.20 -11.96 -14.51
N VAL A 309 -8.64 -11.84 -13.31
CA VAL A 309 -7.48 -10.98 -13.00
C VAL A 309 -6.38 -11.79 -12.32
N CYS A 310 -5.17 -11.23 -12.29
CA CYS A 310 -4.07 -11.77 -11.49
C CYS A 310 -4.47 -11.80 -10.01
N ALA A 311 -4.25 -12.93 -9.34
CA ALA A 311 -4.63 -13.10 -7.93
C ALA A 311 -3.87 -12.17 -6.97
N VAL A 312 -2.67 -11.73 -7.37
CA VAL A 312 -1.79 -10.85 -6.58
C VAL A 312 -1.99 -9.39 -6.97
N SER A 313 -1.72 -9.03 -8.22
CA SER A 313 -1.73 -7.62 -8.64
C SER A 313 -3.14 -7.06 -8.84
N GLY A 314 -4.15 -7.92 -8.99
CA GLY A 314 -5.52 -7.50 -9.29
C GLY A 314 -5.74 -6.93 -10.70
N LEU A 315 -4.69 -6.88 -11.53
CA LEU A 315 -4.71 -6.37 -12.90
C LEU A 315 -5.01 -7.50 -13.89
N LYS A 316 -5.18 -7.17 -15.18
CA LYS A 316 -5.43 -8.16 -16.23
C LYS A 316 -4.30 -9.21 -16.25
N ALA A 317 -4.66 -10.48 -16.08
CA ALA A 317 -3.69 -11.56 -15.97
C ALA A 317 -2.86 -11.72 -17.26
N THR A 318 -1.59 -12.08 -17.10
CA THR A 318 -0.67 -12.47 -18.17
C THR A 318 -0.42 -13.98 -18.10
N PRO A 319 0.21 -14.60 -19.13
CA PRO A 319 0.65 -16.00 -19.04
C PRO A 319 1.61 -16.29 -17.87
N TYR A 320 2.23 -15.25 -17.30
CA TYR A 320 3.19 -15.33 -16.20
C TYR A 320 2.54 -15.32 -14.82
N CYS A 321 1.24 -15.06 -14.73
CA CYS A 321 0.52 -15.07 -13.47
C CYS A 321 0.29 -16.53 -13.01
N PRO A 322 0.87 -16.97 -11.88
CA PRO A 322 0.74 -18.36 -11.42
C PRO A 322 -0.69 -18.68 -10.98
N HIS A 323 -1.38 -17.67 -10.44
CA HIS A 323 -2.75 -17.77 -9.96
C HIS A 323 -3.59 -16.63 -10.51
N LYS A 324 -4.83 -16.98 -10.85
CA LYS A 324 -5.84 -16.07 -11.36
C LYS A 324 -7.11 -16.22 -10.55
N VAL A 325 -7.88 -15.16 -10.47
CA VAL A 325 -9.15 -15.14 -9.75
C VAL A 325 -10.20 -14.42 -10.61
N THR A 326 -11.41 -14.96 -10.62
CA THR A 326 -12.56 -14.24 -11.15
C THR A 326 -13.07 -13.30 -10.09
N GLU A 327 -13.08 -12.00 -10.39
CA GLU A 327 -13.59 -10.97 -9.49
C GLU A 327 -14.81 -10.27 -10.10
N VAL A 328 -15.65 -9.70 -9.24
CA VAL A 328 -16.81 -8.89 -9.63
C VAL A 328 -16.47 -7.40 -9.58
N PHE A 329 -16.88 -6.67 -10.61
CA PHE A 329 -16.59 -5.27 -10.85
C PHE A 329 -17.87 -4.49 -11.14
N VAL A 330 -17.86 -3.19 -10.86
CA VAL A 330 -18.83 -2.29 -11.49
C VAL A 330 -18.44 -2.13 -12.97
N GLN A 331 -19.42 -2.13 -13.88
CA GLN A 331 -19.16 -1.96 -15.31
C GLN A 331 -18.28 -0.74 -15.60
N GLY A 332 -17.24 -0.94 -16.40
CA GLY A 332 -16.27 0.10 -16.75
C GLY A 332 -15.17 0.32 -15.72
N THR A 333 -15.08 -0.53 -14.69
CA THR A 333 -14.00 -0.50 -13.67
C THR A 333 -13.07 -1.70 -13.75
N VAL A 334 -13.30 -2.65 -14.67
CA VAL A 334 -12.36 -3.74 -14.94
C VAL A 334 -11.00 -3.16 -15.35
N PRO A 335 -9.89 -3.61 -14.73
CA PRO A 335 -8.57 -3.12 -15.06
C PRO A 335 -8.19 -3.47 -16.50
N THR A 336 -7.73 -2.47 -17.25
CA THR A 336 -7.25 -2.62 -18.63
C THR A 336 -5.74 -2.88 -18.69
N GLU A 337 -5.00 -2.41 -17.68
CA GLU A 337 -3.57 -2.64 -17.52
C GLU A 337 -3.29 -4.11 -17.22
N THR A 338 -2.20 -4.63 -17.80
CA THR A 338 -1.71 -5.99 -17.57
C THR A 338 -0.93 -6.08 -16.26
N CYS A 339 -0.92 -7.27 -15.66
CA CYS A 339 -0.11 -7.56 -14.48
C CYS A 339 1.32 -7.05 -14.64
N ASN A 340 1.71 -6.18 -13.71
CA ASN A 340 3.05 -5.61 -13.59
C ASN A 340 3.86 -6.24 -12.44
N VAL A 341 3.28 -7.17 -11.67
CA VAL A 341 3.97 -7.90 -10.60
C VAL A 341 4.76 -9.07 -11.17
N HIS A 342 4.12 -9.95 -11.94
CA HIS A 342 4.77 -11.14 -12.48
C HIS A 342 5.48 -10.85 -13.81
N GLN A 343 6.78 -10.64 -13.75
CA GLN A 343 7.58 -10.24 -14.92
C GLN A 343 8.57 -11.34 -15.32
N PRO A 344 8.60 -11.75 -16.60
CA PRO A 344 9.56 -12.73 -17.09
C PRO A 344 10.93 -12.08 -17.35
N PHE A 345 12.00 -12.81 -17.04
CA PHE A 345 13.37 -12.47 -17.39
C PHE A 345 14.03 -13.68 -18.05
N LYS A 346 14.80 -13.44 -19.11
CA LYS A 346 15.61 -14.49 -19.75
C LYS A 346 16.91 -14.63 -18.97
N ILE A 347 17.16 -15.81 -18.42
CA ILE A 347 18.31 -16.12 -17.56
C ILE A 347 19.17 -17.18 -18.25
N ASP A 348 20.49 -17.01 -18.21
CA ASP A 348 21.43 -18.09 -18.55
C ASP A 348 21.48 -19.08 -17.37
N LYS A 349 20.90 -20.27 -17.57
CA LYS A 349 20.76 -21.28 -16.52
C LYS A 349 22.11 -21.79 -15.97
N THR A 350 23.21 -21.55 -16.68
CA THR A 350 24.54 -22.02 -16.29
C THR A 350 25.22 -21.12 -15.25
N ASN A 351 24.85 -19.84 -15.19
CA ASN A 351 25.48 -18.86 -14.29
C ASN A 351 24.49 -17.96 -13.55
N GLY A 352 23.18 -18.07 -13.83
CA GLY A 352 22.12 -17.30 -13.17
C GLY A 352 22.07 -15.81 -13.53
N LYS A 353 22.82 -15.35 -14.54
CA LYS A 353 22.81 -13.97 -15.03
C LYS A 353 21.76 -13.77 -16.14
N LEU A 354 21.40 -12.52 -16.46
CA LEU A 354 20.51 -12.20 -17.58
C LEU A 354 21.10 -12.71 -18.91
N ALA A 355 20.33 -13.45 -19.69
CA ALA A 355 20.75 -13.96 -20.98
C ALA A 355 20.93 -12.83 -22.00
N THR A 356 21.85 -13.04 -22.95
CA THR A 356 22.13 -12.12 -24.05
C THR A 356 21.89 -12.80 -25.39
N PRO A 357 21.91 -12.08 -26.53
CA PRO A 357 21.76 -12.70 -27.85
C PRO A 357 22.86 -13.71 -28.21
N TYR A 358 23.98 -13.74 -27.49
CA TYR A 358 25.03 -14.76 -27.69
C TYR A 358 24.90 -15.95 -26.75
N THR A 359 24.05 -15.87 -25.72
CA THR A 359 23.76 -17.02 -24.87
C THR A 359 23.17 -18.12 -25.75
N PRO A 360 23.77 -19.33 -25.80
CA PRO A 360 23.23 -20.40 -26.61
C PRO A 360 21.76 -20.64 -26.27
N PRO A 361 20.84 -20.73 -27.26
CA PRO A 361 19.40 -20.80 -26.99
C PRO A 361 19.00 -21.93 -26.05
N GLN A 362 19.73 -23.06 -26.08
CA GLN A 362 19.51 -24.21 -25.18
C GLN A 362 19.83 -23.91 -23.70
N ASP A 363 20.60 -22.87 -23.41
CA ASP A 363 21.01 -22.45 -22.07
C ASP A 363 20.18 -21.28 -21.53
N ILE A 364 19.29 -20.73 -22.35
CA ILE A 364 18.35 -19.69 -21.93
C ILE A 364 17.13 -20.36 -21.29
N GLU A 365 16.83 -19.96 -20.06
CA GLU A 365 15.54 -20.23 -19.43
C GLU A 365 14.78 -18.92 -19.21
N GLU A 366 13.46 -18.98 -19.26
CA GLU A 366 12.62 -17.86 -18.85
C GLU A 366 12.21 -18.08 -17.40
N ARG A 367 12.52 -17.11 -16.54
CA ARG A 367 12.20 -17.15 -15.11
C ARG A 367 11.34 -15.95 -14.75
N VAL A 368 10.25 -16.19 -14.03
CA VAL A 368 9.32 -15.13 -13.60
C VAL A 368 9.72 -14.65 -12.20
N PHE A 369 9.75 -13.34 -12.01
CA PHE A 369 9.99 -12.69 -10.72
C PHE A 369 8.79 -11.83 -10.33
N GLU A 370 8.58 -11.64 -9.03
CA GLU A 370 7.57 -10.74 -8.48
C GLU A 370 8.18 -9.38 -8.17
N ILE A 371 7.72 -8.35 -8.89
CA ILE A 371 8.19 -6.97 -8.79
C ILE A 371 7.11 -6.14 -8.09
N TYR A 372 7.43 -5.60 -6.91
CA TYR A 372 6.49 -4.85 -6.08
C TYR A 372 6.87 -3.36 -5.96
N PRO A 373 5.91 -2.50 -5.55
CA PRO A 373 6.17 -1.07 -5.36
C PRO A 373 7.24 -0.78 -4.31
N PRO A 374 7.77 0.46 -4.29
CA PRO A 374 8.82 0.81 -3.35
C PRO A 374 8.59 0.56 -1.90
N GLU A 375 7.36 0.72 -1.47
CA GLU A 375 6.99 0.51 -0.10
C GLU A 375 7.16 -0.95 0.39
N ALA A 376 7.40 -1.92 -0.49
CA ALA A 376 7.51 -3.33 -0.15
C ALA A 376 8.94 -3.85 0.15
N ALA A 377 10.00 -3.06 -0.05
CA ALA A 377 11.37 -3.64 -0.07
C ALA A 377 11.79 -4.37 1.22
N ASP A 378 11.55 -3.78 2.39
CA ASP A 378 11.90 -4.42 3.67
C ASP A 378 11.18 -5.76 3.81
N TRP A 379 9.90 -5.80 3.44
CA TRP A 379 9.10 -7.01 3.44
C TRP A 379 9.61 -8.06 2.44
N LEU A 380 10.06 -7.66 1.24
CA LEU A 380 10.67 -8.58 0.26
C LEU A 380 11.95 -9.21 0.80
N GLN A 381 12.80 -8.41 1.46
CA GLN A 381 14.04 -8.87 2.05
C GLN A 381 13.78 -9.83 3.21
N GLU A 382 12.88 -9.47 4.13
CA GLU A 382 12.49 -10.29 5.28
C GLU A 382 11.83 -11.60 4.84
N ALA A 383 10.97 -11.57 3.82
CA ALA A 383 10.31 -12.74 3.25
C ALA A 383 11.20 -13.55 2.29
N GLN A 384 12.44 -13.10 2.03
CA GLN A 384 13.40 -13.74 1.11
C GLN A 384 12.82 -13.97 -0.30
N ILE A 385 12.01 -13.03 -0.81
CA ILE A 385 11.39 -13.13 -2.13
C ILE A 385 12.45 -12.87 -3.22
N PRO A 386 12.71 -13.84 -4.12
CA PRO A 386 13.74 -13.68 -5.14
C PRO A 386 13.52 -12.44 -6.02
N GLN A 387 14.59 -11.70 -6.27
CA GLN A 387 14.61 -10.56 -7.18
C GLN A 387 15.45 -10.89 -8.43
N PRO A 388 15.15 -10.30 -9.60
CA PRO A 388 15.89 -10.58 -10.82
C PRO A 388 17.37 -10.18 -10.69
N PRO A 389 18.30 -10.90 -11.35
CA PRO A 389 19.71 -10.52 -11.37
C PRO A 389 19.89 -9.21 -12.16
N SER A 390 20.91 -8.42 -11.78
CA SER A 390 21.27 -7.17 -12.46
C SER A 390 22.36 -7.35 -13.53
N ALA A 391 23.14 -8.43 -13.48
CA ALA A 391 24.25 -8.67 -14.40
C ALA A 391 23.84 -9.50 -15.62
N TYR A 392 24.49 -9.26 -16.76
CA TYR A 392 24.33 -10.02 -18.01
C TYR A 392 25.34 -11.16 -18.14
N SER A 393 24.95 -12.23 -18.83
CA SER A 393 25.83 -13.37 -19.14
C SER A 393 26.83 -13.01 -20.22
N GLU A 394 28.11 -13.24 -19.92
CA GLU A 394 29.24 -13.01 -20.82
C GLU A 394 29.44 -14.18 -21.81
N ARG A 395 28.72 -15.30 -21.63
CA ARG A 395 28.92 -16.51 -22.44
C ARG A 395 28.52 -16.32 -23.91
N GLY A 396 29.36 -16.85 -24.80
CA GLY A 396 29.14 -16.82 -26.25
C GLY A 396 29.42 -15.48 -26.91
N ALA A 397 29.60 -14.40 -26.14
CA ALA A 397 30.03 -13.13 -26.69
C ALA A 397 31.41 -13.28 -27.36
N PRO A 398 31.60 -12.75 -28.57
CA PRO A 398 32.93 -12.70 -29.16
C PRO A 398 33.86 -11.95 -28.19
N GLY A 399 35.08 -12.47 -28.00
CA GLY A 399 36.02 -11.98 -27.00
C GLY A 399 35.99 -12.67 -25.63
N VAL A 400 35.01 -13.54 -25.32
CA VAL A 400 34.94 -14.25 -24.02
C VAL A 400 35.37 -15.73 -24.12
N ALA A 401 35.55 -16.26 -25.33
CA ALA A 401 36.21 -17.55 -25.52
C ALA A 401 37.72 -17.41 -25.29
N GLY A 402 38.12 -17.51 -24.01
CA GLY A 402 39.51 -17.51 -23.57
C GLY A 402 40.05 -16.11 -23.27
N VAL A 403 40.31 -15.86 -21.99
CA VAL A 403 41.16 -14.76 -21.53
C VAL A 403 42.42 -14.71 -22.39
N GLY A 404 42.56 -13.71 -23.26
CA GLY A 404 43.82 -13.32 -23.90
C GLY A 404 44.61 -14.39 -24.67
N SER A 405 44.04 -15.54 -25.04
CA SER A 405 44.84 -16.69 -25.51
C SER A 405 45.03 -16.79 -27.03
N GLY A 406 44.49 -15.85 -27.80
CA GLY A 406 44.66 -15.77 -29.26
C GLY A 406 45.67 -14.72 -29.73
N ASP A 407 46.13 -14.83 -30.97
CA ASP A 407 46.94 -13.80 -31.62
C ASP A 407 46.16 -12.49 -31.83
N VAL A 408 44.84 -12.57 -31.96
CA VAL A 408 43.93 -11.42 -32.09
C VAL A 408 42.83 -11.49 -31.02
N GLY A 409 42.73 -10.48 -30.16
CA GLY A 409 41.75 -10.47 -29.07
C GLY A 409 41.69 -9.15 -28.31
N LEU A 410 40.52 -8.85 -27.75
CA LEU A 410 40.29 -7.70 -26.87
C LEU A 410 40.21 -8.20 -25.42
N VAL A 411 40.95 -7.55 -24.52
CA VAL A 411 41.10 -7.93 -23.10
C VAL A 411 40.41 -6.94 -22.17
N SER A 412 40.57 -5.63 -22.44
CA SER A 412 39.86 -4.55 -21.74
C SER A 412 39.32 -3.57 -22.77
N PRO A 413 38.07 -3.08 -22.65
CA PRO A 413 37.05 -3.47 -21.65
C PRO A 413 36.64 -4.95 -21.71
N THR A 414 35.85 -5.44 -20.76
CA THR A 414 35.30 -6.81 -20.80
C THR A 414 33.97 -6.83 -21.54
N ALA A 415 33.54 -8.01 -22.01
CA ALA A 415 32.29 -8.10 -22.76
C ALA A 415 31.11 -7.67 -21.88
N PHE A 416 30.21 -6.87 -22.44
CA PHE A 416 29.05 -6.25 -21.79
C PHE A 416 29.38 -5.36 -20.60
N SER A 417 30.65 -5.00 -20.37
CA SER A 417 30.95 -3.99 -19.38
C SER A 417 30.32 -2.66 -19.78
N TYR A 418 29.95 -1.89 -18.79
CA TYR A 418 29.58 -0.50 -18.97
C TYR A 418 30.85 0.33 -19.04
N VAL A 419 30.94 1.22 -20.03
CA VAL A 419 32.10 2.08 -20.26
C VAL A 419 31.66 3.53 -20.45
N ARG A 420 32.54 4.47 -20.13
CA ARG A 420 32.28 5.92 -20.22
C ARG A 420 33.56 6.72 -20.40
N GLY A 421 33.43 7.95 -20.90
CA GLY A 421 34.53 8.86 -21.14
C GLY A 421 35.60 8.26 -22.05
N ILE A 422 36.87 8.40 -21.67
CA ILE A 422 38.01 7.84 -22.41
C ILE A 422 38.27 6.41 -21.95
N VAL A 423 38.08 5.44 -22.85
CA VAL A 423 38.16 4.01 -22.57
C VAL A 423 39.46 3.44 -23.14
N PRO A 424 40.42 2.98 -22.31
CA PRO A 424 41.61 2.32 -22.79
C PRO A 424 41.28 0.92 -23.32
N ILE A 425 41.65 0.66 -24.57
CA ILE A 425 41.50 -0.64 -25.23
C ILE A 425 42.82 -1.40 -25.07
N ILE A 426 42.77 -2.56 -24.44
CA ILE A 426 43.91 -3.44 -24.21
C ILE A 426 43.63 -4.78 -24.89
N GLY A 427 44.63 -5.37 -25.55
CA GLY A 427 44.46 -6.64 -26.23
C GLY A 427 45.71 -7.21 -26.89
N ASN A 428 45.47 -8.19 -27.77
CA ASN A 428 46.47 -8.82 -28.62
C ASN A 428 46.17 -8.44 -30.08
N ALA A 429 47.17 -7.91 -30.77
CA ALA A 429 47.16 -7.68 -32.21
C ALA A 429 48.43 -8.28 -32.82
N ARG A 430 48.39 -9.58 -33.10
CA ARG A 430 49.50 -10.37 -33.62
C ARG A 430 49.07 -11.13 -34.87
N SER A 431 50.00 -11.37 -35.78
CA SER A 431 49.83 -12.34 -36.85
C SER A 431 51.17 -12.75 -37.43
N GLN A 432 51.23 -13.93 -38.05
CA GLN A 432 52.32 -14.23 -38.96
C GLN A 432 52.25 -13.26 -40.15
N ASN A 433 53.40 -12.70 -40.54
CA ASN A 433 53.50 -11.71 -41.62
C ASN A 433 52.63 -10.45 -41.40
N PHE A 434 52.53 -9.98 -40.15
CA PHE A 434 51.74 -8.81 -39.74
C PHE A 434 52.00 -7.57 -40.60
N LYS A 435 50.92 -6.89 -41.04
CA LYS A 435 50.96 -5.64 -41.80
C LYS A 435 50.45 -4.46 -40.98
N LEU A 436 49.25 -4.59 -40.42
CA LEU A 436 48.64 -3.56 -39.57
C LEU A 436 47.51 -4.14 -38.71
N TYR A 437 47.11 -3.38 -37.70
CA TYR A 437 45.81 -3.53 -37.07
C TYR A 437 45.06 -2.19 -37.07
N LYS A 438 43.73 -2.28 -36.99
CA LYS A 438 42.85 -1.13 -36.77
C LYS A 438 41.76 -1.48 -35.77
N LEU A 439 41.31 -0.47 -35.04
CA LEU A 439 40.18 -0.55 -34.12
C LEU A 439 39.01 0.22 -34.69
N GLU A 440 37.82 -0.36 -34.57
CA GLU A 440 36.57 0.21 -35.06
C GLU A 440 35.48 -0.01 -34.01
N PHE A 441 34.42 0.82 -34.05
CA PHE A 441 33.21 0.61 -33.27
C PHE A 441 31.97 0.82 -34.13
N GLY A 442 30.89 0.13 -33.77
CA GLY A 442 29.59 0.29 -34.41
C GLY A 442 28.45 0.12 -33.41
N GLN A 443 27.31 0.77 -33.68
CA GLN A 443 26.16 0.74 -32.78
C GLN A 443 25.42 -0.61 -32.83
N GLY A 444 25.02 -1.11 -31.67
CA GLY A 444 24.33 -2.38 -31.48
C GLY A 444 25.25 -3.59 -31.33
N LEU A 445 24.65 -4.77 -31.12
CA LEU A 445 25.36 -6.06 -30.97
C LEU A 445 25.80 -6.68 -32.31
N GLY A 446 25.31 -6.14 -33.44
CA GLY A 446 25.67 -6.58 -34.79
C GLY A 446 25.68 -5.40 -35.76
N PRO A 447 26.68 -4.50 -35.67
CA PRO A 447 26.69 -3.27 -36.47
C PRO A 447 26.90 -3.55 -37.96
N THR A 448 26.18 -2.81 -38.80
CA THR A 448 26.36 -2.80 -40.26
C THR A 448 27.25 -1.65 -40.74
N SER A 449 27.50 -0.66 -39.88
CA SER A 449 28.37 0.48 -40.12
C SER A 449 29.40 0.59 -39.00
N TRP A 450 30.62 0.99 -39.36
CA TRP A 450 31.78 1.01 -38.48
C TRP A 450 32.50 2.36 -38.59
N MET A 451 32.85 2.92 -37.44
CA MET A 451 33.72 4.10 -37.32
C MET A 451 35.06 3.68 -36.75
N GLN A 452 36.15 4.17 -37.35
CA GLN A 452 37.50 3.86 -36.88
C GLN A 452 37.83 4.64 -35.60
N ILE A 453 38.56 3.99 -34.70
CA ILE A 453 39.13 4.57 -33.49
C ILE A 453 40.63 4.75 -33.74
N GLY A 454 41.08 6.00 -33.75
CA GLY A 454 42.49 6.32 -33.97
C GLY A 454 43.00 5.97 -35.38
N PRO A 455 44.33 6.02 -35.59
CA PRO A 455 44.96 5.64 -36.85
C PRO A 455 45.09 4.12 -37.00
N GLU A 456 45.55 3.67 -38.18
CA GLU A 456 46.07 2.31 -38.35
C GLU A 456 47.43 2.18 -37.65
N HIS A 457 47.69 1.00 -37.07
CA HIS A 457 48.91 0.73 -36.32
C HIS A 457 49.72 -0.38 -36.99
N HIS A 458 51.03 -0.17 -37.12
CA HIS A 458 51.94 -1.07 -37.86
C HIS A 458 52.88 -1.90 -36.97
N ASN A 459 52.71 -1.82 -35.66
CA ASN A 459 53.39 -2.65 -34.67
C ASN A 459 52.47 -3.76 -34.16
N GLN A 460 53.06 -4.89 -33.78
CA GLN A 460 52.34 -5.94 -33.07
C GLN A 460 52.25 -5.60 -31.58
N VAL A 461 51.15 -6.01 -30.94
CA VAL A 461 50.88 -5.80 -29.51
C VAL A 461 50.47 -7.12 -28.87
N SER A 462 51.01 -7.41 -27.68
CA SER A 462 50.63 -8.58 -26.89
C SER A 462 50.23 -8.14 -25.49
N ASN A 463 48.98 -8.43 -25.13
CA ASN A 463 48.34 -8.06 -23.87
C ASN A 463 48.64 -6.62 -23.44
N GLY A 464 48.59 -5.71 -24.40
CA GLY A 464 49.06 -4.34 -24.26
C GLY A 464 48.04 -3.34 -24.76
N TRP A 465 48.35 -2.06 -24.52
CA TRP A 465 47.54 -0.95 -25.00
C TRP A 465 47.48 -0.96 -26.54
N LEU A 466 46.26 -0.86 -27.07
CA LEU A 466 45.98 -0.79 -28.49
C LEU A 466 45.58 0.64 -28.90
N GLU A 467 44.61 1.24 -28.20
CA GLU A 467 44.16 2.62 -28.46
C GLU A 467 43.31 3.14 -27.29
N ASN A 468 43.07 4.45 -27.22
CA ASN A 468 42.03 5.04 -26.38
C ASN A 468 40.79 5.40 -27.19
N TRP A 469 39.63 4.91 -26.77
CA TRP A 469 38.36 5.28 -27.37
C TRP A 469 37.68 6.39 -26.57
N ASP A 470 37.56 7.58 -27.14
CA ASP A 470 36.71 8.63 -26.58
C ASP A 470 35.24 8.31 -26.87
N THR A 471 34.52 7.92 -25.83
CA THR A 471 33.09 7.58 -25.90
C THR A 471 32.19 8.79 -25.70
N THR A 472 32.74 9.99 -25.49
CA THR A 472 31.96 11.20 -25.23
C THR A 472 30.97 11.46 -26.38
N GLY A 473 29.69 11.60 -26.04
CA GLY A 473 28.61 11.82 -27.01
C GLY A 473 27.96 10.55 -27.56
N PHE A 474 28.45 9.36 -27.21
CA PHE A 474 27.81 8.09 -27.51
C PHE A 474 27.06 7.54 -26.29
N ASN A 475 25.94 6.85 -26.51
CA ASN A 475 25.18 6.14 -25.48
C ASN A 475 24.47 4.92 -26.07
N GLY A 476 24.31 3.87 -25.26
CA GLY A 476 23.68 2.61 -25.64
C GLY A 476 24.69 1.50 -25.96
N VAL A 477 24.19 0.42 -26.54
CA VAL A 477 25.01 -0.75 -26.84
C VAL A 477 25.85 -0.50 -28.08
N TYR A 478 27.15 -0.78 -28.01
CA TYR A 478 28.11 -0.72 -29.12
C TYR A 478 28.92 -2.01 -29.17
N THR A 479 29.48 -2.32 -30.35
CA THR A 479 30.46 -3.40 -30.51
C THR A 479 31.78 -2.79 -30.96
N LEU A 480 32.86 -3.07 -30.22
CA LEU A 480 34.23 -2.84 -30.64
C LEU A 480 34.68 -3.95 -31.59
N GLN A 481 35.50 -3.61 -32.58
CA GLN A 481 36.10 -4.54 -33.53
C GLN A 481 37.59 -4.24 -33.67
N LEU A 482 38.41 -5.25 -33.37
CA LEU A 482 39.83 -5.26 -33.71
C LEU A 482 40.00 -6.07 -34.99
N SER A 483 40.56 -5.45 -36.03
CA SER A 483 40.93 -6.13 -37.29
C SER A 483 42.45 -6.16 -37.41
N VAL A 484 43.03 -7.35 -37.60
CA VAL A 484 44.46 -7.54 -37.83
C VAL A 484 44.67 -8.10 -39.22
N VAL A 485 45.55 -7.47 -40.00
CA VAL A 485 45.80 -7.78 -41.41
C VAL A 485 47.26 -8.20 -41.58
N ALA A 486 47.49 -9.28 -42.31
CA ALA A 486 48.82 -9.73 -42.74
C ALA A 486 49.15 -9.21 -44.15
N HIS A 487 50.44 -9.15 -44.50
CA HIS A 487 50.89 -8.75 -45.84
C HIS A 487 50.40 -9.71 -46.94
N SER A 488 50.05 -10.94 -46.58
CA SER A 488 49.41 -11.91 -47.48
C SER A 488 47.97 -11.55 -47.88
N GLY A 489 47.37 -10.55 -47.22
CA GLY A 489 45.95 -10.21 -47.37
C GLY A 489 45.02 -11.03 -46.46
N HIS A 490 45.54 -12.03 -45.76
CA HIS A 490 44.79 -12.72 -44.71
C HIS A 490 44.51 -11.77 -43.54
N TRP A 491 43.32 -11.84 -42.97
CA TRP A 491 42.92 -11.02 -41.83
C TRP A 491 42.15 -11.83 -40.80
N GLN A 492 42.21 -11.37 -39.55
CA GLN A 492 41.47 -11.91 -38.42
C GLN A 492 40.79 -10.76 -37.67
N GLN A 493 39.69 -11.07 -36.98
CA GLN A 493 38.96 -10.08 -36.18
C GLN A 493 38.59 -10.61 -34.81
N ALA A 494 38.55 -9.70 -33.84
CA ALA A 494 37.89 -9.88 -32.55
C ALA A 494 36.81 -8.81 -32.42
N ARG A 495 35.65 -9.19 -31.87
CA ARG A 495 34.57 -8.26 -31.56
C ARG A 495 34.28 -8.29 -30.07
N LEU A 496 33.86 -7.18 -29.50
CA LEU A 496 33.55 -7.06 -28.08
C LEU A 496 32.36 -6.12 -27.88
N PRO A 497 31.19 -6.62 -27.47
CA PRO A 497 30.05 -5.77 -27.14
C PRO A 497 30.31 -5.05 -25.81
N VAL A 498 29.94 -3.78 -25.71
CA VAL A 498 29.95 -2.97 -24.49
C VAL A 498 28.72 -2.08 -24.46
N THR A 499 28.34 -1.61 -23.27
CA THR A 499 27.32 -0.58 -23.13
C THR A 499 28.03 0.73 -22.84
N VAL A 500 27.98 1.67 -23.78
CA VAL A 500 28.46 3.03 -23.51
C VAL A 500 27.37 3.77 -22.77
N ASP A 501 27.72 4.31 -21.62
CA ASP A 501 26.78 5.12 -20.85
C ASP A 501 27.50 6.31 -20.22
N ASN A 502 27.29 7.47 -20.82
CA ASN A 502 27.82 8.75 -20.36
C ASN A 502 26.76 9.60 -19.67
N ILE A 503 25.54 9.08 -19.50
CA ILE A 503 24.45 9.79 -18.86
C ILE A 503 24.45 9.38 -17.39
N SER A 504 24.38 10.36 -16.48
CA SER A 504 24.29 10.06 -15.06
C SER A 504 22.88 9.58 -14.69
N PRO A 505 22.75 8.67 -13.72
CA PRO A 505 21.44 8.25 -13.25
C PRO A 505 20.68 9.44 -12.65
N THR A 506 19.36 9.33 -12.60
CA THR A 506 18.53 10.25 -11.82
C THR A 506 18.31 9.68 -10.44
N VAL A 507 18.26 10.54 -9.41
CA VAL A 507 17.90 10.12 -8.05
C VAL A 507 17.18 11.22 -7.30
N LYS A 508 16.16 10.82 -6.54
CA LYS A 508 15.40 11.70 -5.67
C LYS A 508 14.98 10.96 -4.41
N ILE A 509 15.19 11.57 -3.25
CA ILE A 509 14.52 11.13 -2.02
C ILE A 509 13.03 11.41 -2.16
N THR A 510 12.21 10.36 -2.15
CA THR A 510 10.75 10.47 -2.22
C THR A 510 10.11 10.51 -0.84
N TYR A 511 10.81 9.99 0.18
CA TYR A 511 10.43 10.08 1.59
C TYR A 511 11.68 9.93 2.47
N PRO A 512 11.84 10.69 3.57
CA PRO A 512 10.97 11.76 4.08
C PRO A 512 10.94 12.99 3.17
N ILE A 513 10.08 13.97 3.48
CA ILE A 513 10.08 15.29 2.82
C ILE A 513 10.74 16.36 3.70
N THR A 514 11.24 17.44 3.09
CA THR A 514 11.98 18.49 3.81
C THR A 514 11.10 19.18 4.86
N LYS A 515 11.67 19.39 6.06
CA LYS A 515 11.04 19.93 7.28
C LYS A 515 10.00 19.02 7.93
N GLU A 516 10.02 17.72 7.64
CA GLU A 516 9.26 16.74 8.40
C GLU A 516 9.90 16.55 9.80
N VAL A 517 9.06 16.44 10.83
CA VAL A 517 9.49 16.26 12.22
C VAL A 517 9.14 14.85 12.66
N PHE A 518 10.14 14.11 13.11
CA PHE A 518 10.06 12.79 13.69
C PHE A 518 10.27 12.87 15.20
N TYR A 519 9.71 11.93 15.95
CA TYR A 519 9.83 11.94 17.40
C TYR A 519 10.62 10.74 17.89
N TYR A 520 11.58 11.00 18.76
CA TYR A 520 12.38 9.98 19.43
C TYR A 520 11.65 9.50 20.68
N ASP A 521 11.31 8.21 20.70
CA ASP A 521 10.87 7.48 21.89
C ASP A 521 12.00 6.53 22.33
N LYS A 522 12.50 6.75 23.55
CA LYS A 522 13.59 5.94 24.12
C LYS A 522 13.13 4.52 24.48
N ASP A 523 11.85 4.34 24.81
CA ASP A 523 11.29 3.09 25.33
C ASP A 523 10.81 2.19 24.17
N ASN A 524 10.49 2.79 23.01
CA ASN A 524 10.17 2.09 21.78
C ASN A 524 10.68 2.86 20.54
N PRO A 525 11.95 2.70 20.15
CA PRO A 525 12.53 3.49 19.07
C PRO A 525 11.90 3.14 17.72
N ASP A 526 11.14 4.08 17.18
CA ASP A 526 10.60 3.98 15.84
C ASP A 526 11.72 3.99 14.79
N LYS A 527 11.44 3.36 13.64
CA LYS A 527 12.33 3.39 12.48
C LYS A 527 11.74 4.29 11.40
N LEU A 528 12.51 5.27 10.95
CA LEU A 528 12.23 6.10 9.80
C LEU A 528 12.59 5.34 8.52
N ARG A 529 11.63 5.24 7.60
CA ARG A 529 11.92 4.81 6.24
C ARG A 529 12.54 5.96 5.46
N ILE A 530 13.65 5.71 4.80
CA ILE A 530 14.21 6.60 3.79
C ILE A 530 14.06 5.91 2.43
N GLN A 531 13.37 6.54 1.50
CA GLN A 531 13.09 6.01 0.17
C GLN A 531 13.65 6.94 -0.89
N ALA A 532 14.31 6.35 -1.89
CA ALA A 532 14.74 7.01 -3.09
C ALA A 532 14.08 6.38 -4.33
N GLU A 533 13.72 7.22 -5.28
CA GLU A 533 13.48 6.80 -6.65
C GLU A 533 14.76 7.10 -7.44
N ALA A 534 15.35 6.06 -8.02
CA ALA A 534 16.49 6.20 -8.89
C ALA A 534 16.24 5.43 -10.18
N THR A 535 16.52 6.08 -11.31
CA THR A 535 16.35 5.48 -12.62
C THR A 535 17.52 5.87 -13.50
N ASP A 536 17.85 4.97 -14.43
CA ASP A 536 18.95 5.13 -15.35
C ASP A 536 18.51 4.69 -16.75
N ASN A 537 19.15 5.24 -17.78
CA ASN A 537 18.86 4.90 -19.18
C ASN A 537 19.42 3.56 -19.62
N ALA A 538 20.45 3.03 -18.96
CA ALA A 538 21.07 1.76 -19.30
C ALA A 538 20.89 0.72 -18.18
N ALA A 539 21.48 0.96 -17.00
CA ALA A 539 21.26 0.13 -15.83
C ALA A 539 21.69 0.82 -14.55
N MET A 540 20.83 0.71 -13.54
CA MET A 540 21.19 1.08 -12.17
C MET A 540 22.24 0.11 -11.61
N GLY A 541 23.25 0.64 -10.93
CA GLY A 541 24.24 -0.12 -10.18
C GLY A 541 23.87 -0.26 -8.70
N ARG A 542 23.74 0.88 -8.00
CA ARG A 542 23.32 0.94 -6.59
C ARG A 542 22.87 2.34 -6.19
N VAL A 543 22.17 2.43 -5.07
CA VAL A 543 21.85 3.68 -4.38
C VAL A 543 22.43 3.62 -2.98
N GLU A 544 23.21 4.64 -2.62
CA GLU A 544 23.78 4.80 -1.28
C GLU A 544 23.02 5.89 -0.54
N PHE A 545 22.57 5.60 0.68
CA PHE A 545 21.90 6.54 1.56
C PHE A 545 22.87 7.14 2.56
N TYR A 546 22.77 8.45 2.77
CA TYR A 546 23.61 9.20 3.69
C TYR A 546 22.75 10.00 4.68
N LEU A 547 23.24 10.12 5.91
CA LEU A 547 22.69 10.95 6.98
C LEU A 547 23.82 11.76 7.60
N ASP A 548 23.70 13.08 7.62
CA ASP A 548 24.71 14.00 8.18
C ASP A 548 26.12 13.76 7.62
N GLY A 549 26.19 13.36 6.35
CA GLY A 549 27.44 13.03 5.65
C GLY A 549 28.00 11.63 5.94
N GLN A 550 27.38 10.85 6.83
CA GLN A 550 27.76 9.45 7.09
C GLN A 550 26.96 8.50 6.19
N ALA A 551 27.64 7.51 5.60
CA ALA A 551 26.97 6.47 4.82
C ALA A 551 26.16 5.55 5.75
N LEU A 552 24.88 5.34 5.44
CA LEU A 552 23.98 4.47 6.21
C LEU A 552 23.86 3.07 5.61
N MET A 553 23.53 3.00 4.31
CA MET A 553 23.24 1.75 3.61
C MET A 553 23.48 1.90 2.12
N THR A 554 23.88 0.80 1.47
CA THR A 554 23.86 0.63 0.03
C THR A 554 22.74 -0.34 -0.37
N SER A 555 21.91 0.04 -1.35
CA SER A 555 20.88 -0.80 -1.95
C SER A 555 21.17 -1.02 -3.43
N THR A 556 21.20 -2.27 -3.90
CA THR A 556 21.57 -2.66 -5.27
C THR A 556 20.39 -3.10 -6.12
N VAL A 557 19.19 -3.20 -5.54
CA VAL A 557 18.00 -3.72 -6.19
C VAL A 557 16.84 -2.77 -5.89
N PRO A 558 16.13 -2.27 -6.92
CA PRO A 558 14.93 -1.49 -6.66
C PRO A 558 13.87 -2.39 -6.02
N PRO A 559 13.10 -1.85 -5.08
CA PRO A 559 13.05 -0.44 -4.77
C PRO A 559 14.07 0.03 -3.73
N TYR A 560 14.71 1.18 -3.99
CA TYR A 560 15.76 1.70 -3.12
C TYR A 560 15.16 2.37 -1.89
N ASN A 561 15.22 1.69 -0.76
CA ASN A 561 14.88 2.27 0.53
C ASN A 561 15.60 1.54 1.66
N MET A 562 15.52 2.14 2.84
CA MET A 562 16.13 1.63 4.05
C MET A 562 15.38 2.09 5.29
N LEU A 563 15.54 1.34 6.38
CA LEU A 563 15.08 1.73 7.71
C LEU A 563 16.24 2.30 8.53
N TRP A 564 16.13 3.58 8.88
CA TRP A 564 17.01 4.24 9.83
C TRP A 564 16.33 4.28 11.21
N PRO A 565 16.96 3.77 12.29
CA PRO A 565 16.42 3.94 13.63
C PRO A 565 16.41 5.42 14.00
N ILE A 566 15.26 5.96 14.43
CA ILE A 566 15.18 7.34 14.91
C ILE A 566 15.96 7.38 16.22
N VAL A 567 17.08 8.10 16.21
CA VAL A 567 17.96 8.26 17.35
C VAL A 567 18.33 9.73 17.51
N MET A 568 18.64 10.14 18.74
CA MET A 568 19.18 11.47 19.03
C MET A 568 20.57 11.34 19.67
N THR A 569 21.43 12.31 19.39
CA THR A 569 22.77 12.40 19.97
C THR A 569 22.79 13.19 21.28
N THR A 570 21.80 14.05 21.50
CA THR A 570 21.66 14.88 22.68
C THR A 570 21.08 14.05 23.84
N THR A 571 21.78 14.05 24.97
CA THR A 571 21.27 13.43 26.20
C THR A 571 20.19 14.31 26.80
N VAL A 572 18.97 13.79 26.88
CA VAL A 572 17.81 14.52 27.42
C VAL A 572 17.71 14.24 28.91
N THR A 573 18.08 15.21 29.74
CA THR A 573 18.02 15.08 31.21
C THR A 573 16.70 15.58 31.81
N ASP A 574 15.94 16.40 31.08
CA ASP A 574 14.64 16.94 31.51
C ASP A 574 13.57 16.64 30.44
N THR A 575 12.59 15.82 30.79
CA THR A 575 11.48 15.42 29.90
C THR A 575 10.44 16.52 29.67
N LYS A 576 10.62 17.72 30.25
CA LYS A 576 9.75 18.89 30.02
C LYS A 576 10.22 19.80 28.89
N ILE A 577 11.42 19.60 28.37
CA ILE A 577 12.01 20.43 27.32
C ILE A 577 11.97 19.65 26.01
N ILE A 578 11.34 20.23 24.98
CA ILE A 578 11.40 19.66 23.63
C ILE A 578 12.77 20.00 23.04
N VAL A 579 13.64 19.00 22.92
CA VAL A 579 14.90 19.11 22.19
C VAL A 579 14.64 18.72 20.75
N THR A 580 15.23 19.44 19.79
CA THR A 580 15.11 19.13 18.36
C THR A 580 16.49 19.11 17.71
N GLU A 581 16.84 17.98 17.11
CA GLU A 581 18.00 17.79 16.24
C GLU A 581 17.56 17.92 14.78
N THR A 582 18.42 18.49 13.93
CA THR A 582 18.18 18.53 12.49
C THR A 582 19.14 17.57 11.84
N HIS A 583 18.62 16.68 10.98
CA HIS A 583 19.44 15.77 10.20
C HIS A 583 19.26 16.05 8.70
N THR A 584 20.34 15.87 7.95
CA THR A 584 20.35 16.01 6.51
C THR A 584 20.48 14.65 5.85
N ILE A 585 19.48 14.28 5.06
CA ILE A 585 19.41 13.02 4.32
C ILE A 585 19.63 13.29 2.84
N TYR A 586 20.43 12.46 2.18
CA TYR A 586 20.49 12.42 0.71
C TYR A 586 20.83 11.02 0.24
N ALA A 587 20.62 10.78 -1.05
CA ALA A 587 21.07 9.56 -1.72
C ALA A 587 22.05 9.89 -2.83
N ILE A 588 22.99 8.99 -3.09
CA ILE A 588 23.82 8.99 -4.30
C ILE A 588 23.47 7.75 -5.09
N ALA A 589 22.91 7.93 -6.28
CA ALA A 589 22.72 6.84 -7.23
C ALA A 589 23.99 6.67 -8.06
N TYR A 590 24.35 5.42 -8.28
CA TYR A 590 25.39 4.97 -9.20
C TYR A 590 24.75 4.09 -10.26
N ASP A 591 25.03 4.37 -11.52
CA ASP A 591 24.71 3.44 -12.60
C ASP A 591 25.78 2.33 -12.68
N ALA A 592 25.60 1.41 -13.63
CA ALA A 592 26.55 0.33 -13.86
C ALA A 592 27.86 0.79 -14.54
N ALA A 593 27.88 1.96 -15.20
CA ALA A 593 29.09 2.59 -15.78
C ALA A 593 29.92 3.38 -14.75
N GLY A 594 29.38 3.55 -13.54
CA GLY A 594 29.95 4.34 -12.46
C GLY A 594 29.71 5.84 -12.61
N ASN A 595 28.78 6.30 -13.47
CA ASN A 595 28.27 7.66 -13.31
C ASN A 595 27.47 7.73 -12.01
N GLN A 596 27.47 8.91 -11.42
CA GLN A 596 26.81 9.14 -10.15
C GLN A 596 26.06 10.46 -10.16
N GLN A 597 24.95 10.48 -9.46
CA GLN A 597 24.18 11.69 -9.20
C GLN A 597 23.83 11.72 -7.72
N LYS A 598 24.08 12.86 -7.08
CA LYS A 598 23.59 13.15 -5.72
C LYS A 598 22.17 13.72 -5.82
N SER A 599 21.27 13.26 -4.98
CA SER A 599 19.92 13.82 -4.86
C SER A 599 19.96 15.22 -4.23
N GLU A 600 18.85 15.95 -4.31
CA GLU A 600 18.63 17.06 -3.39
C GLU A 600 18.69 16.57 -1.93
N GLU A 601 19.14 17.45 -1.04
CA GLU A 601 19.19 17.19 0.40
C GLU A 601 17.82 17.42 1.04
N VAL A 602 17.39 16.43 1.82
CA VAL A 602 16.18 16.49 2.62
C VAL A 602 16.59 16.72 4.07
N MET A 603 16.25 17.89 4.60
CA MET A 603 16.41 18.19 6.02
C MET A 603 15.19 17.70 6.79
N ILE A 604 15.40 16.88 7.80
CA ILE A 604 14.38 16.46 8.76
C ILE A 604 14.73 16.96 10.15
N GLN A 605 13.73 16.97 11.03
CA GLN A 605 13.93 17.26 12.45
C GLN A 605 13.58 16.01 13.26
N VAL A 606 14.40 15.67 14.25
CA VAL A 606 14.08 14.66 15.26
C VAL A 606 13.92 15.37 16.58
N ALA A 607 12.76 15.25 17.20
CA ALA A 607 12.44 15.89 18.46
C ALA A 607 12.16 14.86 19.57
N THR A 608 12.41 15.21 20.83
CA THR A 608 11.86 14.44 21.96
C THR A 608 10.33 14.46 21.91
N GLU A 609 9.68 13.34 22.23
CA GLU A 609 8.23 13.34 22.45
C GLU A 609 7.83 14.47 23.42
N PRO A 610 6.79 15.28 23.10
CA PRO A 610 6.21 16.19 24.07
C PRO A 610 5.71 15.37 25.28
N PRO A 611 5.76 15.92 26.50
CA PRO A 611 5.32 15.19 27.69
C PRO A 611 3.89 14.67 27.47
N LYS A 612 3.75 13.33 27.41
CA LYS A 612 2.46 12.66 27.36
C LYS A 612 1.62 13.25 28.50
N PRO A 613 0.40 13.78 28.26
CA PRO A 613 -0.45 14.21 29.35
C PRO A 613 -0.55 13.03 30.32
N PRO A 614 -0.48 13.27 31.64
CA PRO A 614 -0.43 12.18 32.61
C PRO A 614 -1.54 11.20 32.28
N LYS A 615 -1.19 9.91 32.10
CA LYS A 615 -2.18 8.83 32.04
C LYS A 615 -3.03 9.04 33.29
N LYS A 616 -4.25 9.55 33.12
CA LYS A 616 -5.22 9.60 34.21
C LYS A 616 -5.59 8.15 34.50
N SER A 617 -4.77 7.48 35.33
CA SER A 617 -5.26 6.49 36.27
C SER A 617 -6.45 7.12 36.98
N GLY A 618 -7.52 6.34 37.14
CA GLY A 618 -8.85 6.84 37.47
C GLY A 618 -8.93 7.92 38.55
N TRP A 619 -9.98 8.73 38.39
CA TRP A 619 -10.58 9.65 39.36
C TRP A 619 -9.86 10.98 39.62
N LEU A 620 -10.47 12.09 39.17
CA LEU A 620 -11.06 13.11 40.06
C LEU A 620 -11.75 14.23 39.27
N TRP A 621 -12.85 14.71 39.85
CA TRP A 621 -13.71 15.81 39.42
C TRP A 621 -13.12 17.19 39.80
N ARG A 622 -13.54 18.21 39.04
CA ARG A 622 -13.76 19.65 39.35
C ARG A 622 -12.62 20.69 39.22
N GLU A 623 -13.09 21.85 38.71
CA GLU A 623 -12.52 23.22 38.61
C GLU A 623 -11.42 23.36 37.53
N GLU A 624 -11.51 24.15 36.45
CA GLU A 624 -12.12 25.45 36.14
C GLU A 624 -12.58 25.43 34.65
N LEU A 625 -13.79 25.87 34.28
CA LEU A 625 -14.00 27.20 33.71
C LEU A 625 -15.51 27.53 33.74
N MET A 626 -15.89 28.22 34.81
CA MET A 626 -16.99 29.16 34.86
C MET A 626 -16.45 30.52 34.41
N VAL A 627 -16.50 30.85 33.12
CA VAL A 627 -16.51 32.25 32.64
C VAL A 627 -17.23 32.29 31.28
N TRP A 628 -18.57 32.34 31.29
CA TRP A 628 -19.46 33.17 30.45
C TRP A 628 -20.90 32.65 30.47
N LEU A 629 -21.57 32.84 31.61
CA LEU A 629 -23.02 33.01 31.68
C LEU A 629 -23.33 33.99 32.82
N ASP A 630 -23.00 35.26 32.60
CA ASP A 630 -23.67 36.35 33.30
C ASP A 630 -23.56 37.66 32.50
N ARG A 631 -24.57 37.91 31.67
CA ARG A 631 -25.12 39.26 31.43
C ARG A 631 -26.61 39.10 31.16
N ARG A 632 -27.40 39.04 32.24
CA ARG A 632 -28.71 39.69 32.21
C ARG A 632 -28.45 41.18 32.15
N ASP A 633 -28.98 41.84 31.13
CA ASP A 633 -29.40 43.26 31.11
C ASP A 633 -29.52 43.73 29.67
N TRP A 634 -30.54 43.28 28.93
CA TRP A 634 -31.14 44.09 27.87
C TRP A 634 -32.66 43.96 27.95
N THR A 635 -33.28 45.12 28.10
CA THR A 635 -34.69 45.41 28.35
C THR A 635 -35.59 45.19 27.13
N TRP A 636 -36.88 45.01 27.40
CA TRP A 636 -37.96 45.09 26.41
C TRP A 636 -37.95 46.40 25.62
N GLY A 637 -38.18 46.28 24.31
CA GLY A 637 -38.40 47.34 23.32
C GLY A 637 -38.74 46.72 21.98
#